data_AF-A0A521WUW5-F1
#
_entry.id   AF-A0A521WUW5-F1
#
_cell.length_a   1.000
_cell.length_b   1.000
_cell.length_c   1.000
_cell.angle_alpha   90.00
_cell.angle_beta   90.00
_cell.angle_gamma   90.00
#
_symmetry.space_group_name_H-M   'P 1'
#
loop_
_entity.id
_entity.type
_entity.pdbx_description
1 polymer ?
#
loop_
_entity_poly.entity_id
_entity_poly.type
_entity_poly.pdbx_seq_one_letter_code
_entity_poly.pdbx_strand_id
1 'polypeptide(L)'
;MKFINTMLKGKPGKINSNLPAPATDNDFLYKPRRTMMALEPRIMFDGAAVETVAEAAAEPSSPVQDAAAIETANLVEAAADVPPPAVQAPVRTEVLFIESNVTDYQMLIEGAKPGTEVHVLDAGQDGLAQMAQILDGRSGIDAIHIVSHGSEASVGLGSLTLTAQNLSDHAADLAAIGHALNQNADILLYGCNVAQGSDGEAFIEALTQATQADIVASTDATGTSAFGGDWNLESNTGPVETALFADGQVLSKYSGLLATGTITFTADDVANFADGIAEDGNGGSSDLPGIVIQVLNISDTSGTNVGVAMSWQNDTALANTVSFSGLTTFDVGLSGSGWKGMEIKSSDGSEFQINQFSWYDWGWIGGTVNVVGYQNGSQVTSTTFTANSSDAITTVALGSGFDYVDDVRITYASGNGWSTINNIVIADAVQPLSITSATYDASTNSLVVTGVGMTATGGATNDIDVTKLTLTGQGGATYTLTSSNVEIDSATQFTVTLNAADQINVEGLLNKNGSSSVGGTTFNIAAAADWNVANTGNADLTGNGITVSNVQAPTITSSTYDASTGSLVVTGTNLVKASGATNDITANKLTFTGEGGATYTLTDTSNVEITSGTAFTLTLSATDQAAINQMLNKNGTSSTGATTYNLAAADDWNTVITNGDISDSTGNGITVSNVAVPAITSSTYDASTGALVVTGTGFLSKSGATNDIVANKFTFTGEGGATYTLTDTSNVEITSGTAFTITLSATDQAAINQMINKNGTSSTSGTTYNLAAAEDWTAGAAAGVTDV
;
A
#
# COMPACT_ATOMS: atom_id res chain seq x y z
N MET A 1 34.36 20.39 36.39
CA MET A 1 33.39 21.50 36.29
C MET A 1 32.08 21.03 36.91
N LYS A 2 31.64 21.71 37.97
CA LYS A 2 30.37 21.50 38.69
C LYS A 2 29.23 22.08 37.85
N PHE A 3 28.00 21.55 37.92
CA PHE A 3 26.76 22.29 38.15
C PHE A 3 25.53 21.35 38.10
N ILE A 4 25.02 20.99 39.28
CA ILE A 4 23.67 20.46 39.54
C ILE A 4 23.11 21.26 40.74
N ASN A 5 21.79 21.45 40.75
CA ASN A 5 20.91 22.03 41.77
C ASN A 5 20.76 23.55 41.81
N THR A 6 19.62 24.05 41.32
CA THR A 6 18.62 24.88 42.04
C THR A 6 17.40 24.93 41.09
N MET A 7 16.19 24.48 41.45
CA MET A 7 15.11 25.38 41.92
C MET A 7 13.92 24.58 42.46
N LEU A 8 13.66 24.74 43.75
CA LEU A 8 12.38 24.47 44.41
C LEU A 8 12.21 25.55 45.49
N LYS A 9 11.23 26.45 45.31
CA LYS A 9 10.49 27.15 46.39
C LYS A 9 9.44 28.11 45.82
N GLY A 10 8.18 27.94 46.25
CA GLY A 10 7.11 28.93 46.10
C GLY A 10 5.70 28.32 46.07
N LYS A 11 5.28 27.61 47.13
CA LYS A 11 4.25 28.03 48.12
C LYS A 11 2.82 27.54 47.80
N PRO A 12 1.99 27.29 48.84
CA PRO A 12 0.85 26.36 48.80
C PRO A 12 -0.52 27.07 48.70
N GLY A 13 -1.47 26.45 48.03
CA GLY A 13 -2.89 26.83 48.03
C GLY A 13 -3.78 25.65 48.43
N LYS A 14 -4.42 25.74 49.59
CA LYS A 14 -5.55 24.90 50.01
C LYS A 14 -6.84 25.47 49.41
N ILE A 15 -7.66 24.66 48.74
CA ILE A 15 -9.13 24.84 48.70
C ILE A 15 -9.80 23.47 48.75
N ASN A 16 -10.90 23.45 49.50
CA ASN A 16 -11.70 22.33 50.02
C ASN A 16 -12.34 21.40 48.99
N SER A 17 -12.37 20.13 49.40
CA SER A 17 -13.38 19.12 49.12
C SER A 17 -14.82 19.59 49.42
N ASN A 18 -15.76 19.32 48.52
CA ASN A 18 -17.15 19.01 48.88
C ASN A 18 -17.99 18.48 47.71
N LEU A 19 -18.58 17.29 47.94
CA LEU A 19 -19.85 16.76 47.43
C LEU A 19 -19.84 15.98 46.08
N PRO A 20 -20.79 15.05 45.85
CA PRO A 20 -20.90 13.74 46.52
C PRO A 20 -21.18 12.58 45.52
N ALA A 21 -21.04 11.34 46.00
CA ALA A 21 -21.53 10.14 45.31
C ALA A 21 -23.07 10.07 45.28
N PRO A 22 -23.68 9.40 44.29
CA PRO A 22 -25.00 8.82 44.46
C PRO A 22 -24.93 7.30 44.58
N ALA A 23 -25.90 6.80 45.35
CA ALA A 23 -26.05 5.45 45.82
C ALA A 23 -26.75 4.51 44.82
N THR A 24 -26.82 3.28 45.29
CA THR A 24 -27.35 2.02 44.77
C THR A 24 -28.86 1.97 44.50
N ASP A 25 -29.21 0.91 43.77
CA ASP A 25 -30.53 0.29 43.50
C ASP A 25 -31.35 0.85 42.34
N ASN A 26 -31.40 0.07 41.24
CA ASN A 26 -32.64 -0.64 40.90
C ASN A 26 -32.44 -1.78 39.89
N ASP A 27 -33.02 -2.90 40.30
CA ASP A 27 -33.20 -4.21 39.70
C ASP A 27 -34.08 -4.17 38.44
N PHE A 28 -33.57 -4.59 37.28
CA PHE A 28 -34.38 -5.13 36.18
C PHE A 28 -33.58 -6.17 35.37
N LEU A 29 -33.85 -7.43 35.68
CA LEU A 29 -33.51 -8.61 34.90
C LEU A 29 -34.03 -8.50 33.45
N TYR A 30 -33.12 -8.41 32.47
CA TYR A 30 -33.42 -8.74 31.07
C TYR A 30 -32.51 -9.88 30.60
N LYS A 31 -33.09 -11.08 30.49
CA LYS A 31 -32.48 -12.24 29.84
C LYS A 31 -32.44 -12.02 28.33
N PRO A 32 -31.30 -12.16 27.63
CA PRO A 32 -31.33 -12.27 26.18
C PRO A 32 -31.79 -13.68 25.78
N ARG A 33 -33.00 -13.75 25.20
CA ARG A 33 -33.48 -14.92 24.45
C ARG A 33 -32.58 -15.08 23.21
N ARG A 34 -31.88 -16.20 23.13
CA ARG A 34 -31.22 -16.66 21.90
C ARG A 34 -32.30 -17.15 20.93
N THR A 35 -32.61 -16.37 19.90
CA THR A 35 -33.32 -16.84 18.71
C THR A 35 -32.30 -17.48 17.76
N MET A 36 -32.35 -18.81 17.65
CA MET A 36 -31.70 -19.54 16.56
C MET A 36 -32.45 -19.22 15.27
N MET A 37 -31.83 -18.48 14.36
CA MET A 37 -32.27 -18.39 12.96
C MET A 37 -31.77 -19.65 12.25
N ALA A 38 -32.70 -20.37 11.63
CA ALA A 38 -32.40 -21.55 10.82
C ALA A 38 -31.65 -21.11 9.55
N LEU A 39 -30.52 -21.75 9.25
CA LEU A 39 -29.79 -21.57 8.01
C LEU A 39 -30.60 -22.18 6.85
N GLU A 40 -30.70 -21.45 5.75
CA GLU A 40 -31.31 -21.90 4.50
C GLU A 40 -30.49 -23.04 3.85
N PRO A 41 -31.12 -23.99 3.14
CA PRO A 41 -30.41 -25.09 2.49
C PRO A 41 -29.57 -24.59 1.31
N ARG A 42 -28.25 -24.77 1.38
CA ARG A 42 -27.35 -24.63 0.21
C ARG A 42 -27.58 -25.81 -0.74
N ILE A 43 -28.21 -25.54 -1.89
CA ILE A 43 -28.23 -26.47 -3.03
C ILE A 43 -26.84 -26.43 -3.68
N MET A 44 -26.13 -27.55 -3.58
CA MET A 44 -24.85 -27.80 -4.22
C MET A 44 -25.11 -28.22 -5.68
N PHE A 45 -24.65 -27.44 -6.65
CA PHE A 45 -24.57 -27.86 -8.04
C PHE A 45 -23.25 -28.61 -8.27
N ASP A 46 -23.35 -29.92 -8.47
CA ASP A 46 -22.25 -30.75 -8.98
C ASP A 46 -22.27 -30.69 -10.51
N GLY A 47 -21.17 -30.22 -11.09
CA GLY A 47 -20.97 -30.11 -12.53
C GLY A 47 -19.97 -31.15 -12.99
N ALA A 48 -20.45 -32.22 -13.63
CA ALA A 48 -19.60 -33.16 -14.34
C ALA A 48 -20.23 -33.69 -15.64
N ALA A 49 -19.47 -33.51 -16.71
CA ALA A 49 -19.32 -34.36 -17.90
C ALA A 49 -20.42 -34.40 -19.00
N VAL A 50 -20.22 -33.55 -20.02
CA VAL A 50 -19.77 -33.90 -21.40
C VAL A 50 -20.52 -35.03 -22.17
N GLU A 51 -21.28 -34.58 -23.19
CA GLU A 51 -21.34 -35.01 -24.61
C GLU A 51 -21.73 -36.45 -25.05
N THR A 52 -22.80 -36.53 -25.87
CA THR A 52 -22.86 -36.99 -27.29
C THR A 52 -23.99 -37.99 -27.70
N VAL A 53 -24.59 -37.66 -28.86
CA VAL A 53 -25.27 -38.46 -29.94
C VAL A 53 -26.74 -38.93 -29.87
N ALA A 54 -27.56 -38.23 -30.68
CA ALA A 54 -28.58 -38.63 -31.70
C ALA A 54 -29.78 -39.59 -31.46
N GLU A 55 -30.93 -39.12 -32.00
CA GLU A 55 -31.82 -39.79 -32.98
C GLU A 55 -33.29 -40.12 -32.56
N ALA A 56 -34.21 -39.55 -33.35
CA ALA A 56 -35.55 -40.02 -33.79
C ALA A 56 -36.79 -40.16 -32.86
N ALA A 57 -37.73 -39.23 -33.09
CA ALA A 57 -39.06 -39.41 -33.69
C ALA A 57 -40.24 -40.11 -32.96
N ALA A 58 -41.33 -39.32 -32.88
CA ALA A 58 -42.75 -39.66 -33.17
C ALA A 58 -43.67 -40.29 -32.08
N GLU A 59 -44.57 -39.44 -31.59
CA GLU A 59 -45.99 -39.69 -31.19
C GLU A 59 -46.81 -40.43 -32.29
N PRO A 60 -48.06 -40.94 -32.09
CA PRO A 60 -49.05 -40.66 -31.01
C PRO A 60 -49.90 -41.86 -30.49
N SER A 61 -50.71 -41.63 -29.43
CA SER A 61 -52.19 -41.77 -29.38
C SER A 61 -52.85 -42.26 -28.06
N SER A 62 -53.80 -41.42 -27.60
CA SER A 62 -54.91 -41.38 -26.60
C SER A 62 -55.70 -42.68 -26.28
N PRO A 63 -56.84 -42.70 -25.51
CA PRO A 63 -57.61 -41.65 -24.76
C PRO A 63 -58.21 -42.07 -23.37
N VAL A 64 -58.71 -41.12 -22.54
CA VAL A 64 -59.91 -41.27 -21.67
C VAL A 64 -60.54 -39.90 -21.32
N GLN A 65 -61.88 -39.78 -21.41
CA GLN A 65 -62.73 -38.68 -20.88
C GLN A 65 -63.36 -39.07 -19.52
N ASP A 66 -63.48 -38.15 -18.55
CA ASP A 66 -64.74 -37.43 -18.19
C ASP A 66 -64.57 -36.58 -16.91
N ALA A 67 -65.46 -35.60 -16.74
CA ALA A 67 -65.31 -34.32 -16.03
C ALA A 67 -65.66 -34.28 -14.52
N ALA A 68 -65.14 -33.24 -13.84
CA ALA A 68 -65.85 -32.49 -12.79
C ALA A 68 -65.24 -31.08 -12.63
N ALA A 69 -66.11 -30.07 -12.61
CA ALA A 69 -65.79 -28.63 -12.64
C ALA A 69 -65.08 -28.11 -11.37
N ILE A 70 -64.12 -27.21 -11.55
CA ILE A 70 -63.57 -26.35 -10.49
C ILE A 70 -63.78 -24.88 -10.88
N GLU A 71 -64.17 -24.13 -9.86
CA GLU A 71 -64.77 -22.81 -9.78
C GLU A 71 -63.89 -21.68 -10.35
N THR A 72 -64.45 -20.90 -11.28
CA THR A 72 -63.78 -19.80 -12.01
C THR A 72 -63.57 -18.53 -11.17
N ALA A 73 -63.75 -18.60 -9.84
CA ALA A 73 -63.64 -17.44 -8.94
C ALA A 73 -62.21 -17.21 -8.41
N ASN A 74 -61.37 -18.24 -8.34
CA ASN A 74 -60.01 -18.12 -7.77
C ASN A 74 -58.90 -17.80 -8.79
N LEU A 75 -59.23 -17.62 -10.08
CA LEU A 75 -58.25 -17.22 -11.12
C LEU A 75 -58.26 -15.73 -11.42
N VAL A 76 -59.24 -14.97 -10.90
CA VAL A 76 -59.37 -13.53 -11.15
C VAL A 76 -58.59 -12.70 -10.12
N GLU A 77 -58.33 -13.24 -8.94
CA GLU A 77 -57.59 -12.53 -7.87
C GLU A 77 -56.06 -12.71 -7.97
N ALA A 78 -55.57 -13.72 -8.70
CA ALA A 78 -54.14 -13.89 -9.00
C ALA A 78 -53.67 -13.19 -10.29
N ALA A 79 -54.60 -12.65 -11.09
CA ALA A 79 -54.30 -11.93 -12.34
C ALA A 79 -54.35 -10.40 -12.19
N ALA A 80 -54.71 -9.88 -11.00
CA ALA A 80 -54.81 -8.45 -10.72
C ALA A 80 -53.55 -7.87 -10.03
N ASP A 81 -52.55 -8.69 -9.73
CA ASP A 81 -51.32 -8.29 -9.01
C ASP A 81 -50.03 -8.48 -9.85
N VAL A 82 -50.18 -8.58 -11.18
CA VAL A 82 -49.04 -8.49 -12.10
C VAL A 82 -49.08 -7.07 -12.68
N PRO A 83 -48.16 -6.17 -12.29
CA PRO A 83 -48.03 -4.91 -13.00
C PRO A 83 -47.70 -5.22 -14.47
N PRO A 84 -48.30 -4.51 -15.44
CA PRO A 84 -47.93 -4.71 -16.84
C PRO A 84 -46.40 -4.56 -16.97
N PRO A 85 -45.73 -5.36 -17.80
CA PRO A 85 -44.30 -5.20 -18.02
C PRO A 85 -44.06 -3.74 -18.41
N ALA A 86 -43.17 -3.06 -17.68
CA ALA A 86 -42.72 -1.73 -18.04
C ALA A 86 -42.30 -1.82 -19.51
N VAL A 87 -42.95 -1.04 -20.37
CA VAL A 87 -42.45 -0.83 -21.72
C VAL A 87 -41.10 -0.17 -21.52
N GLN A 88 -40.03 -0.94 -21.67
CA GLN A 88 -38.68 -0.41 -21.58
C GLN A 88 -38.61 0.68 -22.64
N ALA A 89 -38.39 1.93 -22.21
CA ALA A 89 -38.14 3.03 -23.12
C ALA A 89 -37.05 2.60 -24.12
N PRO A 90 -37.10 3.06 -25.38
CA PRO A 90 -36.01 2.78 -26.33
C PRO A 90 -34.67 3.08 -25.64
N VAL A 91 -33.74 2.12 -25.69
CA VAL A 91 -32.41 2.29 -25.10
C VAL A 91 -31.74 3.42 -25.86
N ARG A 92 -31.62 4.59 -25.22
CA ARG A 92 -30.90 5.74 -25.78
C ARG A 92 -29.41 5.51 -25.64
N THR A 93 -28.64 5.94 -26.64
CA THR A 93 -27.18 5.94 -26.60
C THR A 93 -26.72 7.32 -26.14
N GLU A 94 -26.30 7.43 -24.89
CA GLU A 94 -25.88 8.71 -24.28
C GLU A 94 -24.40 8.63 -23.91
N VAL A 95 -23.65 9.69 -24.23
CA VAL A 95 -22.22 9.81 -23.92
C VAL A 95 -22.02 10.98 -22.95
N LEU A 96 -21.36 10.73 -21.84
CA LEU A 96 -20.92 11.73 -20.87
C LEU A 96 -19.43 11.98 -21.04
N PHE A 97 -19.08 13.21 -21.43
CA PHE A 97 -17.75 13.76 -21.29
C PHE A 97 -17.68 14.57 -20.01
N ILE A 98 -16.63 14.35 -19.22
CA ILE A 98 -16.39 15.09 -17.98
C ILE A 98 -14.93 15.51 -17.90
N GLU A 99 -14.68 16.79 -17.63
CA GLU A 99 -13.33 17.30 -17.50
C GLU A 99 -12.66 16.82 -16.19
N SER A 100 -11.38 16.47 -16.28
CA SER A 100 -10.58 16.03 -15.11
C SER A 100 -10.27 17.14 -14.11
N ASN A 101 -10.48 18.42 -14.46
CA ASN A 101 -10.34 19.55 -13.55
C ASN A 101 -11.65 19.91 -12.80
N VAL A 102 -12.77 19.24 -13.10
CA VAL A 102 -13.99 19.37 -12.29
C VAL A 102 -13.76 18.70 -10.94
N THR A 103 -13.90 19.44 -9.84
CA THR A 103 -13.76 18.90 -8.48
C THR A 103 -14.63 17.67 -8.28
N ASP A 104 -14.16 16.60 -7.63
CA ASP A 104 -14.94 15.39 -7.34
C ASP A 104 -15.67 14.76 -8.55
N TYR A 105 -15.16 14.93 -9.76
CA TYR A 105 -15.81 14.43 -10.99
C TYR A 105 -16.08 12.92 -10.96
N GLN A 106 -15.28 12.13 -10.25
CA GLN A 106 -15.49 10.69 -10.07
C GLN A 106 -16.83 10.38 -9.40
N MET A 107 -17.28 11.22 -8.46
CA MET A 107 -18.60 11.07 -7.83
C MET A 107 -19.72 11.23 -8.88
N LEU A 108 -19.55 12.18 -9.80
CA LEU A 108 -20.49 12.40 -10.89
C LEU A 108 -20.50 11.21 -11.87
N ILE A 109 -19.34 10.60 -12.13
CA ILE A 109 -19.22 9.38 -12.95
C ILE A 109 -19.92 8.19 -12.28
N GLU A 110 -19.64 7.90 -11.01
CA GLU A 110 -20.32 6.82 -10.26
C GLU A 110 -21.84 7.04 -10.19
N GLY A 111 -22.23 8.30 -10.23
CA GLY A 111 -23.59 8.78 -10.24
C GLY A 111 -24.33 8.68 -11.58
N ALA A 112 -23.60 8.48 -12.68
CA ALA A 112 -24.17 8.45 -14.01
C ALA A 112 -25.19 7.32 -14.16
N LYS A 113 -26.24 7.58 -14.94
CA LYS A 113 -27.31 6.60 -15.15
C LYS A 113 -26.76 5.31 -15.78
N PRO A 114 -27.29 4.13 -15.41
CA PRO A 114 -26.88 2.88 -16.03
C PRO A 114 -27.05 2.92 -17.56
N GLY A 115 -25.96 2.63 -18.28
CA GLY A 115 -25.95 2.63 -19.74
C GLY A 115 -25.40 3.91 -20.39
N THR A 116 -25.13 4.97 -19.62
CA THR A 116 -24.37 6.13 -20.10
C THR A 116 -22.90 5.76 -20.28
N GLU A 117 -22.36 6.01 -21.47
CA GLU A 117 -20.94 5.81 -21.76
C GLU A 117 -20.14 7.02 -21.25
N VAL A 118 -19.11 6.80 -20.44
CA VAL A 118 -18.39 7.88 -19.77
C VAL A 118 -16.95 7.99 -20.26
N HIS A 119 -16.51 9.21 -20.55
CA HIS A 119 -15.14 9.56 -20.90
C HIS A 119 -14.64 10.75 -20.08
N VAL A 120 -13.47 10.60 -19.47
CA VAL A 120 -12.79 11.70 -18.77
C VAL A 120 -11.87 12.42 -19.76
N LEU A 121 -12.00 13.73 -19.85
CA LEU A 121 -11.16 14.59 -20.69
C LEU A 121 -9.94 15.06 -19.90
N ASP A 122 -8.75 14.97 -20.49
CA ASP A 122 -7.52 15.51 -19.91
C ASP A 122 -7.54 17.03 -20.03
N ALA A 123 -7.60 17.72 -18.87
CA ALA A 123 -7.71 19.17 -18.81
C ALA A 123 -6.44 19.88 -19.32
N GLY A 124 -5.30 19.17 -19.44
CA GLY A 124 -4.06 19.68 -20.01
C GLY A 124 -4.03 19.71 -21.55
N GLN A 125 -5.05 19.16 -22.22
CA GLN A 125 -5.15 19.07 -23.69
C GLN A 125 -6.37 19.81 -24.21
N ASP A 126 -6.53 19.94 -25.53
CA ASP A 126 -7.75 20.48 -26.13
C ASP A 126 -8.89 19.45 -25.97
N GLY A 127 -9.87 19.75 -25.11
CA GLY A 127 -10.99 18.85 -24.80
C GLY A 127 -11.95 18.63 -25.97
N LEU A 128 -12.13 19.63 -26.83
CA LEU A 128 -13.00 19.52 -28.00
C LEU A 128 -12.40 18.57 -29.04
N ALA A 129 -11.09 18.66 -29.25
CA ALA A 129 -10.37 17.74 -30.11
C ALA A 129 -10.40 16.30 -29.57
N GLN A 130 -10.26 16.11 -28.24
CA GLN A 130 -10.41 14.81 -27.60
C GLN A 130 -11.80 14.21 -27.83
N MET A 131 -12.86 14.99 -27.63
CA MET A 131 -14.24 14.55 -27.90
C MET A 131 -14.43 14.14 -29.37
N ALA A 132 -13.98 14.98 -30.31
CA ALA A 132 -14.06 14.66 -31.73
C ALA A 132 -13.32 13.36 -32.08
N GLN A 133 -12.14 13.14 -31.49
CA GLN A 133 -11.38 11.90 -31.66
C GLN A 133 -12.09 10.67 -31.09
N ILE A 134 -12.69 10.79 -29.89
CA ILE A 134 -13.47 9.70 -29.26
C ILE A 134 -14.73 9.38 -30.08
N LEU A 135 -15.30 10.39 -30.74
CA LEU A 135 -16.50 10.27 -31.56
C LEU A 135 -16.24 9.92 -33.03
N ASP A 136 -14.98 9.87 -33.47
CA ASP A 136 -14.63 9.62 -34.86
C ASP A 136 -15.18 8.27 -35.36
N GLY A 137 -15.84 8.30 -36.52
CA GLY A 137 -16.47 7.14 -37.14
C GLY A 137 -17.72 6.60 -36.42
N ARG A 138 -18.21 7.26 -35.37
CA ARG A 138 -19.45 6.88 -34.65
C ARG A 138 -20.68 7.50 -35.30
N SER A 139 -21.84 6.96 -34.96
CA SER A 139 -23.16 7.48 -35.35
C SER A 139 -24.22 6.94 -34.39
N GLY A 140 -25.41 7.54 -34.37
CA GLY A 140 -26.52 7.00 -33.58
C GLY A 140 -26.55 7.47 -32.12
N ILE A 141 -25.77 8.48 -31.74
CA ILE A 141 -25.76 9.02 -30.37
C ILE A 141 -26.97 9.93 -30.18
N ASP A 142 -27.77 9.66 -29.15
CA ASP A 142 -29.00 10.38 -28.84
C ASP A 142 -28.76 11.59 -27.94
N ALA A 143 -27.69 11.59 -27.14
CA ALA A 143 -27.29 12.76 -26.37
C ALA A 143 -25.79 12.76 -26.03
N ILE A 144 -25.24 13.97 -25.96
CA ILE A 144 -23.93 14.22 -25.35
C ILE A 144 -24.13 15.08 -24.11
N HIS A 145 -23.58 14.64 -22.99
CA HIS A 145 -23.47 15.39 -21.76
C HIS A 145 -22.04 15.88 -21.61
N ILE A 146 -21.85 17.16 -21.34
CA ILE A 146 -20.53 17.75 -21.12
C ILE A 146 -20.52 18.41 -19.75
N VAL A 147 -19.84 17.79 -18.79
CA VAL A 147 -19.65 18.34 -17.45
C VAL A 147 -18.29 19.01 -17.40
N SER A 148 -18.31 20.33 -17.31
CA SER A 148 -17.11 21.16 -17.33
C SER A 148 -17.38 22.48 -16.61
N HIS A 149 -16.34 23.26 -16.38
CA HIS A 149 -16.53 24.63 -15.93
C HIS A 149 -17.09 25.53 -17.04
N GLY A 150 -17.86 26.55 -16.65
CA GLY A 150 -18.40 27.55 -17.56
C GLY A 150 -18.30 28.98 -17.01
N SER A 151 -18.48 29.95 -17.92
CA SER A 151 -18.83 31.34 -17.61
C SER A 151 -19.70 31.95 -18.72
N GLU A 152 -20.12 33.20 -18.59
CA GLU A 152 -20.92 33.90 -19.61
C GLU A 152 -20.34 33.69 -21.02
N ALA A 153 -21.16 33.14 -21.92
CA ALA A 153 -20.82 32.89 -23.33
C ALA A 153 -19.58 32.01 -23.58
N SER A 154 -19.22 31.14 -22.62
CA SER A 154 -18.07 30.25 -22.78
C SER A 154 -18.19 28.94 -22.00
N VAL A 155 -17.55 27.89 -22.52
CA VAL A 155 -17.40 26.60 -21.84
C VAL A 155 -15.93 26.17 -21.88
N GLY A 156 -15.40 25.71 -20.74
CA GLY A 156 -14.07 25.12 -20.67
C GLY A 156 -14.07 23.71 -21.28
N LEU A 157 -13.04 23.36 -22.03
CA LEU A 157 -12.80 22.03 -22.59
C LEU A 157 -11.28 21.80 -22.53
N GLY A 158 -10.79 21.46 -21.35
CA GLY A 158 -9.39 21.41 -20.98
C GLY A 158 -8.66 22.72 -21.21
N SER A 159 -7.61 22.68 -22.03
CA SER A 159 -6.82 23.86 -22.41
C SER A 159 -7.55 24.84 -23.34
N LEU A 160 -8.72 24.45 -23.87
CA LEU A 160 -9.55 25.28 -24.72
C LEU A 160 -10.69 25.92 -23.91
N THR A 161 -10.82 27.25 -23.99
CA THR A 161 -12.08 27.92 -23.65
C THR A 161 -12.84 28.16 -24.95
N LEU A 162 -13.92 27.41 -25.16
CA LEU A 162 -14.73 27.53 -26.36
C LEU A 162 -15.68 28.73 -26.22
N THR A 163 -15.67 29.60 -27.22
CA THR A 163 -16.44 30.86 -27.26
C THR A 163 -16.95 31.10 -28.66
N ALA A 164 -17.92 32.01 -28.84
CA ALA A 164 -18.43 32.35 -30.18
C ALA A 164 -17.32 32.85 -31.14
N GLN A 165 -16.25 33.43 -30.60
CA GLN A 165 -15.15 34.03 -31.37
C GLN A 165 -14.21 32.99 -31.98
N ASN A 166 -14.09 31.79 -31.40
CA ASN A 166 -13.19 30.74 -31.87
C ASN A 166 -13.89 29.52 -32.48
N LEU A 167 -15.23 29.47 -32.53
CA LEU A 167 -15.96 28.36 -33.16
C LEU A 167 -15.53 28.09 -34.61
N SER A 168 -15.18 29.13 -35.39
CA SER A 168 -14.74 28.95 -36.78
C SER A 168 -13.40 28.21 -36.89
N ASP A 169 -12.54 28.37 -35.89
CA ASP A 169 -11.22 27.75 -35.86
C ASP A 169 -11.34 26.25 -35.52
N HIS A 170 -12.43 25.86 -34.84
CA HIS A 170 -12.75 24.49 -34.42
C HIS A 170 -13.88 23.85 -35.24
N ALA A 171 -14.22 24.41 -36.40
CA ALA A 171 -15.38 23.96 -37.20
C ALA A 171 -15.28 22.48 -37.63
N ALA A 172 -14.07 21.94 -37.81
CA ALA A 172 -13.87 20.53 -38.17
C ALA A 172 -14.23 19.59 -37.01
N ASP A 173 -13.81 19.90 -35.79
CA ASP A 173 -14.08 19.09 -34.60
C ASP A 173 -15.57 19.13 -34.24
N LEU A 174 -16.17 20.33 -34.27
CA LEU A 174 -17.62 20.52 -34.04
C LEU A 174 -18.47 19.77 -35.07
N ALA A 175 -18.06 19.80 -36.34
CA ALA A 175 -18.72 19.02 -37.38
C ALA A 175 -18.58 17.52 -37.11
N ALA A 176 -17.40 17.03 -36.73
CA ALA A 176 -17.17 15.61 -36.44
C ALA A 176 -18.06 15.13 -35.28
N ILE A 177 -18.15 15.91 -34.20
CA ILE A 177 -19.07 15.65 -33.08
C ILE A 177 -20.52 15.60 -33.60
N GLY A 178 -20.94 16.59 -34.38
CA GLY A 178 -22.27 16.64 -34.99
C GLY A 178 -22.60 15.43 -35.88
N HIS A 179 -21.62 14.88 -36.60
CA HIS A 179 -21.83 13.70 -37.47
C HIS A 179 -22.06 12.40 -36.68
N ALA A 180 -21.60 12.34 -35.42
CA ALA A 180 -21.82 11.19 -34.55
C ALA A 180 -23.23 11.16 -33.94
N LEU A 181 -23.94 12.29 -33.98
CA LEU A 181 -25.25 12.50 -33.36
C LEU A 181 -26.41 12.06 -34.27
N ASN A 182 -27.53 11.68 -33.64
CA ASN A 182 -28.82 11.53 -34.31
C ASN A 182 -29.45 12.89 -34.64
N GLN A 183 -30.43 12.89 -35.54
CA GLN A 183 -31.08 14.11 -36.03
C GLN A 183 -31.78 14.95 -34.94
N ASN A 184 -32.18 14.33 -33.83
CA ASN A 184 -32.82 14.99 -32.69
C ASN A 184 -31.98 14.77 -31.42
N ALA A 185 -30.66 14.78 -31.56
CA ALA A 185 -29.79 14.62 -30.41
C ALA A 185 -29.59 15.95 -29.69
N ASP A 186 -29.47 15.86 -28.36
CA ASP A 186 -29.20 17.01 -27.51
C ASP A 186 -27.72 17.04 -27.10
N ILE A 187 -27.14 18.23 -27.01
CA ILE A 187 -25.87 18.46 -26.30
C ILE A 187 -26.16 19.30 -25.05
N LEU A 188 -25.93 18.72 -23.88
CA LEU A 188 -26.17 19.33 -22.59
C LEU A 188 -24.85 19.82 -22.00
N LEU A 189 -24.71 21.14 -21.84
CA LEU A 189 -23.55 21.80 -21.27
C LEU A 189 -23.82 22.10 -19.79
N TYR A 190 -23.23 21.29 -18.91
CA TYR A 190 -23.24 21.52 -17.47
C TYR A 190 -22.01 22.36 -17.14
N GLY A 191 -22.22 23.65 -16.91
CA GLY A 191 -21.19 24.64 -16.58
C GLY A 191 -21.85 25.96 -16.21
N CYS A 192 -21.30 26.68 -15.24
CA CYS A 192 -21.90 27.91 -14.73
C CYS A 192 -22.07 28.95 -15.83
N ASN A 193 -23.24 29.60 -15.89
CA ASN A 193 -23.53 30.80 -16.67
C ASN A 193 -23.28 30.71 -18.18
N VAL A 194 -23.08 29.52 -18.77
CA VAL A 194 -22.69 29.35 -20.18
C VAL A 194 -23.63 30.11 -21.14
N ALA A 195 -24.93 30.05 -20.89
CA ALA A 195 -25.97 30.71 -21.68
C ALA A 195 -26.50 32.01 -21.04
N GLN A 196 -25.80 32.56 -20.05
CA GLN A 196 -26.20 33.80 -19.39
C GLN A 196 -26.19 34.98 -20.38
N GLY A 197 -27.25 35.80 -20.34
CA GLY A 197 -27.33 37.03 -21.13
C GLY A 197 -27.45 36.82 -22.64
N SER A 198 -27.49 37.93 -23.39
CA SER A 198 -27.63 37.89 -24.85
C SER A 198 -26.44 37.26 -25.55
N ASP A 199 -25.24 37.39 -24.96
CA ASP A 199 -24.01 36.86 -25.53
C ASP A 199 -23.93 35.34 -25.31
N GLY A 200 -24.39 34.84 -24.16
CA GLY A 200 -24.54 33.41 -23.89
C GLY A 200 -25.59 32.74 -24.78
N GLU A 201 -26.75 33.37 -24.97
CA GLU A 201 -27.78 32.90 -25.91
C GLU A 201 -27.23 32.84 -27.36
N ALA A 202 -26.48 33.86 -27.79
CA ALA A 202 -25.85 33.87 -29.11
C ALA A 202 -24.77 32.79 -29.25
N PHE A 203 -24.03 32.50 -28.18
CA PHE A 203 -23.02 31.45 -28.16
C PHE A 203 -23.63 30.06 -28.36
N ILE A 204 -24.67 29.70 -27.61
CA ILE A 204 -25.31 28.39 -27.76
C ILE A 204 -25.99 28.24 -29.13
N GLU A 205 -26.58 29.31 -29.69
CA GLU A 205 -27.14 29.31 -31.05
C GLU A 205 -26.07 29.09 -32.13
N ALA A 206 -24.87 29.65 -31.93
CA ALA A 206 -23.75 29.42 -32.84
C ALA A 206 -23.22 27.97 -32.74
N LEU A 207 -23.24 27.36 -31.54
CA LEU A 207 -22.94 25.94 -31.36
C LEU A 207 -23.95 25.05 -32.07
N THR A 208 -25.25 25.33 -31.97
CA THR A 208 -26.31 24.62 -32.70
C THR A 208 -26.05 24.60 -34.21
N GLN A 209 -25.60 25.72 -34.78
CA GLN A 209 -25.25 25.80 -36.20
C GLN A 209 -23.99 25.00 -36.56
N ALA A 210 -23.04 24.87 -35.64
CA ALA A 210 -21.80 24.15 -35.88
C ALA A 210 -21.96 22.63 -35.75
N THR A 211 -22.77 22.17 -34.79
CA THR A 211 -22.98 20.73 -34.50
C THR A 211 -24.25 20.17 -35.13
N GLN A 212 -25.19 21.02 -35.55
CA GLN A 212 -26.52 20.64 -36.02
C GLN A 212 -27.37 19.88 -34.98
N ALA A 213 -27.07 20.06 -33.69
CA ALA A 213 -27.76 19.47 -32.56
C ALA A 213 -28.38 20.54 -31.65
N ASP A 214 -29.42 20.18 -30.91
CA ASP A 214 -30.06 21.08 -29.95
C ASP A 214 -29.15 21.25 -28.72
N ILE A 215 -28.83 22.50 -28.37
CA ILE A 215 -27.94 22.82 -27.25
C ILE A 215 -28.77 23.21 -26.04
N VAL A 216 -28.40 22.70 -24.86
CA VAL A 216 -29.02 23.02 -23.57
C VAL A 216 -27.92 23.44 -22.60
N ALA A 217 -28.07 24.57 -21.92
CA ALA A 217 -27.03 25.12 -21.03
C ALA A 217 -27.62 25.96 -19.90
N SER A 218 -26.84 26.15 -18.82
CA SER A 218 -27.25 26.94 -17.66
C SER A 218 -27.07 28.44 -17.88
N THR A 219 -27.96 29.22 -17.29
CA THR A 219 -27.92 30.70 -17.26
C THR A 219 -27.44 31.27 -15.92
N ASP A 220 -27.22 30.39 -14.94
CA ASP A 220 -26.79 30.70 -13.59
C ASP A 220 -25.73 29.69 -13.08
N ALA A 221 -25.50 29.61 -11.78
CA ALA A 221 -24.49 28.72 -11.22
C ALA A 221 -24.93 27.25 -11.32
N THR A 222 -24.12 26.40 -11.95
CA THR A 222 -24.37 24.95 -12.01
C THR A 222 -23.61 24.22 -10.91
N GLY A 223 -24.28 23.38 -10.11
CA GLY A 223 -23.67 22.58 -9.06
C GLY A 223 -24.47 22.59 -7.75
N THR A 224 -23.78 22.78 -6.62
CA THR A 224 -24.40 22.67 -5.30
C THR A 224 -25.27 23.87 -4.92
N SER A 225 -26.45 23.58 -4.35
CA SER A 225 -27.33 24.60 -3.77
C SER A 225 -26.75 25.30 -2.53
N ALA A 226 -25.74 24.71 -1.88
CA ALA A 226 -25.06 25.34 -0.75
C ALA A 226 -24.34 26.65 -1.15
N PHE A 227 -23.91 26.73 -2.41
CA PHE A 227 -23.28 27.89 -3.03
C PHE A 227 -24.19 28.61 -4.02
N GLY A 228 -25.50 28.37 -3.92
CA GLY A 228 -26.50 29.05 -4.74
C GLY A 228 -26.64 28.53 -6.17
N GLY A 229 -26.01 27.39 -6.51
CA GLY A 229 -26.18 26.74 -7.81
C GLY A 229 -27.23 25.64 -7.82
N ASP A 230 -27.59 25.18 -9.00
CA ASP A 230 -28.41 23.98 -9.18
C ASP A 230 -28.00 23.18 -10.43
N TRP A 231 -28.74 22.14 -10.80
CA TRP A 231 -28.41 21.30 -11.97
C TRP A 231 -29.43 21.46 -13.11
N ASN A 232 -30.24 22.51 -13.04
CA ASN A 232 -31.14 22.89 -14.11
C ASN A 232 -30.33 23.56 -15.22
N LEU A 233 -30.81 23.39 -16.45
CA LEU A 233 -30.28 24.07 -17.62
C LEU A 233 -31.44 24.86 -18.21
N GLU A 234 -31.42 26.18 -18.05
CA GLU A 234 -32.59 27.04 -18.28
C GLU A 234 -32.72 27.45 -19.75
N SER A 235 -31.63 27.41 -20.51
CA SER A 235 -31.58 27.86 -21.90
C SER A 235 -31.42 26.71 -22.87
N ASN A 236 -32.15 26.75 -23.98
CA ASN A 236 -32.10 25.75 -25.04
C ASN A 236 -32.36 26.35 -26.42
N THR A 237 -31.79 25.75 -27.46
CA THR A 237 -31.96 26.19 -28.86
C THR A 237 -33.02 25.39 -29.64
N GLY A 238 -33.63 24.38 -29.01
CA GLY A 238 -34.62 23.50 -29.61
C GLY A 238 -35.35 22.62 -28.58
N PRO A 239 -36.22 21.69 -29.03
CA PRO A 239 -36.85 20.71 -28.15
C PRO A 239 -35.80 19.91 -27.36
N VAL A 240 -36.07 19.66 -26.07
CA VAL A 240 -35.15 18.88 -25.22
C VAL A 240 -35.87 17.61 -24.79
N GLU A 241 -35.40 16.47 -25.26
CA GLU A 241 -35.91 15.15 -24.86
C GLU A 241 -35.01 14.43 -23.85
N THR A 242 -33.80 14.95 -23.63
CA THR A 242 -32.79 14.36 -22.75
C THR A 242 -32.95 14.81 -21.30
N ALA A 243 -32.95 13.84 -20.38
CA ALA A 243 -32.88 14.09 -18.94
C ALA A 243 -31.42 14.23 -18.49
N LEU A 244 -31.17 14.79 -17.30
CA LEU A 244 -29.80 14.92 -16.75
C LEU A 244 -29.04 13.58 -16.74
N PHE A 245 -27.71 13.61 -16.84
CA PHE A 245 -26.89 12.38 -16.90
C PHE A 245 -26.94 11.53 -15.62
N ALA A 246 -27.31 12.12 -14.49
CA ALA A 246 -27.42 11.48 -13.18
C ALA A 246 -28.75 11.82 -12.47
N ASP A 247 -29.08 11.08 -11.41
CA ASP A 247 -30.25 11.38 -10.57
C ASP A 247 -30.03 12.65 -9.73
N GLY A 248 -31.07 13.47 -9.55
CA GLY A 248 -30.97 14.72 -8.78
C GLY A 248 -30.53 14.54 -7.32
N GLN A 249 -30.79 13.39 -6.69
CA GLN A 249 -30.30 13.07 -5.34
C GLN A 249 -28.81 12.71 -5.30
N VAL A 250 -28.26 12.30 -6.44
CA VAL A 250 -26.83 12.06 -6.60
C VAL A 250 -26.13 13.38 -6.85
N LEU A 251 -26.65 14.18 -7.78
CA LEU A 251 -26.14 15.50 -8.11
C LEU A 251 -26.17 16.46 -6.91
N SER A 252 -27.14 16.34 -5.99
CA SER A 252 -27.20 17.16 -4.77
C SER A 252 -26.09 16.87 -3.75
N LYS A 253 -25.34 15.76 -3.91
CA LYS A 253 -24.16 15.46 -3.09
C LYS A 253 -22.89 16.14 -3.59
N TYR A 254 -22.92 16.67 -4.81
CA TYR A 254 -21.81 17.42 -5.35
C TYR A 254 -21.61 18.67 -4.50
N SER A 255 -20.38 18.91 -4.09
CA SER A 255 -20.01 19.92 -3.09
C SER A 255 -19.55 21.23 -3.73
N GLY A 256 -19.19 21.23 -5.01
CA GLY A 256 -18.67 22.39 -5.73
C GLY A 256 -19.72 23.09 -6.61
N LEU A 257 -19.25 24.09 -7.35
CA LEU A 257 -19.90 24.59 -8.55
C LEU A 257 -19.14 24.06 -9.77
N LEU A 258 -19.59 24.43 -10.97
CA LEU A 258 -18.90 24.20 -12.24
C LEU A 258 -18.45 25.54 -12.80
N ALA A 259 -17.75 26.33 -11.98
CA ALA A 259 -17.37 27.70 -12.30
C ALA A 259 -15.90 27.77 -12.75
N THR A 260 -15.64 28.45 -13.86
CA THR A 260 -14.29 28.92 -14.20
C THR A 260 -14.43 30.34 -14.68
N GLY A 261 -13.53 31.21 -14.26
CA GLY A 261 -13.65 32.61 -14.64
C GLY A 261 -12.31 33.31 -14.69
N THR A 262 -12.22 34.24 -15.63
CA THR A 262 -11.11 35.18 -15.68
C THR A 262 -11.57 36.49 -15.04
N ILE A 263 -11.07 36.77 -13.84
CA ILE A 263 -11.28 38.05 -13.19
C ILE A 263 -10.52 39.11 -13.99
N THR A 264 -11.27 39.93 -14.72
CA THR A 264 -10.74 41.01 -15.57
C THR A 264 -11.30 42.34 -15.11
N PHE A 265 -10.48 43.14 -14.43
CA PHE A 265 -10.86 44.48 -14.02
C PHE A 265 -10.78 45.42 -15.23
N THR A 266 -11.85 46.16 -15.49
CA THR A 266 -12.01 47.02 -16.69
C THR A 266 -12.25 48.49 -16.35
N ALA A 267 -12.51 48.81 -15.09
CA ALA A 267 -12.76 50.16 -14.63
C ALA A 267 -12.33 50.37 -13.17
N ASP A 268 -12.16 51.64 -12.80
CA ASP A 268 -11.86 52.02 -11.41
C ASP A 268 -13.14 52.03 -10.57
N ASP A 269 -13.05 51.54 -9.33
CA ASP A 269 -14.17 51.46 -8.38
C ASP A 269 -13.77 51.97 -7.00
N VAL A 270 -13.57 53.29 -6.94
CA VAL A 270 -13.02 54.01 -5.79
C VAL A 270 -13.77 53.73 -4.48
N ALA A 271 -15.08 53.46 -4.55
CA ALA A 271 -15.88 53.22 -3.35
C ALA A 271 -15.57 51.85 -2.74
N ASN A 272 -15.53 50.81 -3.57
CA ASN A 272 -15.30 49.45 -3.12
C ASN A 272 -13.81 49.13 -2.90
N PHE A 273 -12.90 49.85 -3.56
CA PHE A 273 -11.46 49.67 -3.40
C PHE A 273 -10.85 50.46 -2.21
N ALA A 274 -11.67 51.20 -1.46
CA ALA A 274 -11.22 52.19 -0.48
C ALA A 274 -10.42 51.60 0.70
N ASP A 275 -10.65 50.33 1.04
CA ASP A 275 -9.95 49.61 2.11
C ASP A 275 -8.65 48.93 1.64
N GLY A 276 -8.33 49.06 0.35
CA GLY A 276 -7.16 48.44 -0.26
C GLY A 276 -7.36 46.98 -0.65
N ILE A 277 -8.61 46.52 -0.75
CA ILE A 277 -8.97 45.19 -1.22
C ILE A 277 -9.89 45.36 -2.43
N ALA A 278 -9.51 44.74 -3.55
CA ALA A 278 -10.40 44.58 -4.69
C ALA A 278 -10.99 43.17 -4.66
N GLU A 279 -12.29 43.05 -4.88
CA GLU A 279 -12.98 41.77 -4.96
C GLU A 279 -13.41 41.54 -6.41
N ASP A 280 -13.58 40.29 -6.82
CA ASP A 280 -14.32 39.97 -8.02
C ASP A 280 -15.75 40.56 -7.96
N GLY A 281 -16.37 40.77 -9.12
CA GLY A 281 -17.60 41.57 -9.24
C GLY A 281 -17.41 43.09 -9.12
N ASN A 282 -16.27 43.60 -8.62
CA ASN A 282 -15.99 45.04 -8.51
C ASN A 282 -15.18 45.57 -9.70
N GLY A 283 -15.11 46.89 -9.91
CA GLY A 283 -14.23 47.47 -10.95
C GLY A 283 -14.48 46.95 -12.38
N GLY A 284 -15.73 46.57 -12.67
CA GLY A 284 -16.13 46.01 -13.95
C GLY A 284 -15.62 44.60 -14.25
N SER A 285 -15.09 43.88 -13.24
CA SER A 285 -14.90 42.43 -13.33
C SER A 285 -16.21 41.68 -13.10
N SER A 286 -16.34 40.50 -13.69
CA SER A 286 -17.44 39.58 -13.39
C SER A 286 -17.28 39.00 -11.98
N ASP A 287 -18.42 38.68 -11.36
CA ASP A 287 -18.51 37.96 -10.09
C ASP A 287 -18.30 36.46 -10.34
N LEU A 288 -17.45 35.79 -9.54
CA LEU A 288 -17.30 34.34 -9.61
C LEU A 288 -18.37 33.67 -8.73
N PRO A 289 -19.18 32.76 -9.29
CA PRO A 289 -20.15 32.04 -8.48
C PRO A 289 -19.49 31.24 -7.35
N GLY A 290 -20.04 31.35 -6.13
CA GLY A 290 -19.71 30.48 -4.99
C GLY A 290 -18.39 30.78 -4.26
N ILE A 291 -17.57 31.70 -4.76
CA ILE A 291 -16.33 32.13 -4.11
C ILE A 291 -16.11 33.62 -4.34
N VAL A 292 -15.59 34.32 -3.32
CA VAL A 292 -15.18 35.73 -3.46
C VAL A 292 -13.66 35.79 -3.39
N ILE A 293 -13.05 36.24 -4.48
CA ILE A 293 -11.60 36.37 -4.65
C ILE A 293 -11.18 37.81 -4.41
N GLN A 294 -10.29 37.99 -3.44
CA GLN A 294 -9.73 39.27 -3.04
C GLN A 294 -8.32 39.44 -3.63
N VAL A 295 -8.04 40.65 -4.12
CA VAL A 295 -6.74 41.08 -4.65
C VAL A 295 -6.29 42.33 -3.91
N LEU A 296 -5.07 42.31 -3.37
CA LEU A 296 -4.52 43.42 -2.60
C LEU A 296 -3.00 43.56 -2.77
N ASN A 297 -2.49 44.76 -2.50
CA ASN A 297 -1.06 45.00 -2.37
C ASN A 297 -0.58 44.67 -0.95
N ILE A 298 0.58 44.02 -0.85
CA ILE A 298 1.16 43.56 0.42
C ILE A 298 2.50 44.23 0.73
N SER A 299 2.71 44.54 2.00
CA SER A 299 3.87 45.27 2.52
C SER A 299 5.03 44.35 2.92
N ASP A 300 4.76 43.05 3.08
CA ASP A 300 5.73 42.03 3.46
C ASP A 300 5.39 40.68 2.83
N THR A 301 6.20 39.64 3.09
CA THR A 301 5.98 38.28 2.56
C THR A 301 4.93 37.49 3.34
N SER A 302 4.38 38.04 4.41
CA SER A 302 3.32 37.41 5.22
C SER A 302 1.90 37.81 4.82
N GLY A 303 1.75 38.61 3.76
CA GLY A 303 0.44 39.01 3.25
C GLY A 303 -0.13 40.26 3.91
N THR A 304 0.67 41.03 4.66
CA THR A 304 0.13 42.21 5.36
C THR A 304 -0.30 43.28 4.35
N ASN A 305 -1.62 43.53 4.25
CA ASN A 305 -2.18 44.59 3.41
C ASN A 305 -1.47 45.93 3.64
N VAL A 306 -1.10 46.60 2.55
CA VAL A 306 -0.48 47.94 2.57
C VAL A 306 -1.41 49.00 3.21
N GLY A 307 -2.73 48.77 3.18
CA GLY A 307 -3.74 49.66 3.76
C GLY A 307 -3.98 50.92 2.93
N VAL A 308 -3.74 50.84 1.61
CA VAL A 308 -3.93 51.91 0.64
C VAL A 308 -4.92 51.43 -0.41
N ALA A 309 -5.84 52.32 -0.79
CA ALA A 309 -6.90 52.01 -1.73
C ALA A 309 -6.37 51.46 -3.07
N MET A 310 -6.98 50.37 -3.53
CA MET A 310 -6.73 49.82 -4.86
C MET A 310 -7.26 50.78 -5.93
N SER A 311 -6.69 50.72 -7.12
CA SER A 311 -7.13 51.50 -8.26
C SER A 311 -6.84 50.78 -9.57
N TRP A 312 -7.78 50.85 -10.49
CA TRP A 312 -7.61 50.39 -11.85
C TRP A 312 -6.87 51.44 -12.69
N GLN A 313 -5.89 51.00 -13.46
CA GLN A 313 -5.07 51.87 -14.32
C GLN A 313 -5.14 51.38 -15.76
N ASN A 314 -5.45 52.31 -16.67
CA ASN A 314 -5.39 52.05 -18.11
C ASN A 314 -3.95 52.10 -18.64
N ASP A 315 -3.78 51.74 -19.91
CA ASP A 315 -2.49 51.69 -20.59
C ASP A 315 -1.71 53.03 -20.56
N THR A 316 -2.45 54.13 -20.69
CA THR A 316 -1.91 55.49 -20.66
C THR A 316 -1.36 55.83 -19.28
N ALA A 317 -2.08 55.45 -18.21
CA ALA A 317 -1.65 55.71 -16.84
C ALA A 317 -0.49 54.81 -16.41
N LEU A 318 -0.50 53.55 -16.87
CA LEU A 318 0.60 52.59 -16.73
C LEU A 318 1.82 52.94 -17.61
N ALA A 319 1.69 53.93 -18.52
CA ALA A 319 2.67 54.33 -19.50
C ALA A 319 3.17 53.18 -20.41
N ASN A 320 2.32 52.19 -20.71
CA ASN A 320 2.68 51.04 -21.53
C ASN A 320 2.15 51.14 -22.97
N THR A 321 2.82 50.48 -23.92
CA THR A 321 2.46 50.50 -25.35
C THR A 321 1.69 49.28 -25.83
N VAL A 322 1.31 48.38 -24.93
CA VAL A 322 0.68 47.08 -25.22
C VAL A 322 -0.79 47.03 -24.83
N SER A 323 -1.37 48.20 -24.52
CA SER A 323 -2.76 48.36 -24.11
C SER A 323 -3.17 47.50 -22.91
N PHE A 324 -2.20 47.20 -22.02
CA PHE A 324 -2.50 46.52 -20.76
C PHE A 324 -3.20 47.47 -19.81
N SER A 325 -4.15 46.95 -19.04
CA SER A 325 -4.76 47.64 -17.90
C SER A 325 -4.83 46.68 -16.72
N GLY A 326 -4.92 47.20 -15.50
CA GLY A 326 -5.05 46.34 -14.34
C GLY A 326 -5.06 47.08 -13.01
N LEU A 327 -5.10 46.28 -11.94
CA LEU A 327 -5.14 46.75 -10.57
C LEU A 327 -3.76 47.03 -10.01
N THR A 328 -3.66 48.13 -9.30
CA THR A 328 -2.51 48.52 -8.49
C THR A 328 -2.95 49.48 -7.38
N THR A 329 -2.02 50.14 -6.70
CA THR A 329 -2.34 51.27 -5.81
C THR A 329 -1.62 52.52 -6.31
N PHE A 330 -2.33 53.65 -6.39
CA PHE A 330 -1.75 54.94 -6.78
C PHE A 330 -1.76 55.93 -5.60
N ASP A 331 -0.85 55.74 -4.64
CA ASP A 331 -0.62 56.72 -3.55
C ASP A 331 0.77 57.37 -3.67
N VAL A 332 0.75 58.69 -3.85
CA VAL A 332 1.92 59.55 -3.92
C VAL A 332 2.80 59.51 -2.65
N GLY A 333 2.29 59.03 -1.51
CA GLY A 333 3.05 58.81 -0.27
C GLY A 333 3.96 57.59 -0.27
N LEU A 334 3.65 56.57 -1.08
CA LEU A 334 4.45 55.34 -1.26
C LEU A 334 5.37 55.39 -2.50
N SER A 335 5.21 56.45 -3.31
CA SER A 335 5.85 56.70 -4.62
C SER A 335 7.38 56.54 -4.69
N GLY A 336 8.09 56.59 -3.57
CA GLY A 336 9.54 56.44 -3.53
C GLY A 336 10.06 55.02 -3.25
N SER A 337 9.21 54.08 -2.83
CA SER A 337 9.68 52.78 -2.30
C SER A 337 8.90 51.55 -2.77
N GLY A 338 7.75 51.69 -3.44
CA GLY A 338 6.94 50.56 -3.90
C GLY A 338 6.44 49.67 -2.74
N TRP A 339 5.93 48.49 -3.07
CA TRP A 339 5.46 47.49 -2.10
C TRP A 339 6.11 46.12 -2.36
N LYS A 340 5.90 45.18 -1.42
CA LYS A 340 6.58 43.89 -1.48
C LYS A 340 6.03 42.97 -2.55
N GLY A 341 4.74 43.09 -2.85
CA GLY A 341 4.06 42.25 -3.83
C GLY A 341 2.55 42.41 -3.81
N MET A 342 1.87 41.43 -4.37
CA MET A 342 0.41 41.32 -4.33
C MET A 342 0.00 40.00 -3.69
N GLU A 343 -1.22 39.93 -3.18
CA GLU A 343 -1.87 38.72 -2.68
C GLU A 343 -3.21 38.54 -3.39
N ILE A 344 -3.49 37.29 -3.74
CA ILE A 344 -4.78 36.82 -4.27
C ILE A 344 -5.27 35.76 -3.28
N LYS A 345 -6.48 35.90 -2.75
CA LYS A 345 -7.00 34.96 -1.74
C LYS A 345 -8.51 34.86 -1.77
N SER A 346 -9.06 33.77 -1.23
CA SER A 346 -10.49 33.72 -0.94
C SER A 346 -10.81 34.55 0.30
N SER A 347 -11.97 35.20 0.32
CA SER A 347 -12.38 36.04 1.45
C SER A 347 -12.72 35.22 2.70
N ASP A 348 -13.20 33.98 2.52
CA ASP A 348 -13.69 33.08 3.56
C ASP A 348 -12.72 31.96 3.93
N GLY A 349 -11.61 31.82 3.19
CA GLY A 349 -10.62 30.76 3.37
C GLY A 349 -10.96 29.47 2.62
N SER A 350 -11.98 29.46 1.76
CA SER A 350 -12.25 28.35 0.86
C SER A 350 -11.09 28.15 -0.12
N GLU A 351 -10.72 26.90 -0.41
CA GLU A 351 -9.72 26.61 -1.41
C GLU A 351 -10.22 26.92 -2.83
N PHE A 352 -9.29 27.24 -3.73
CA PHE A 352 -9.50 27.45 -5.17
C PHE A 352 -8.28 26.99 -5.96
N GLN A 353 -8.47 26.84 -7.28
CA GLN A 353 -7.41 26.67 -8.25
C GLN A 353 -7.10 28.03 -8.90
N ILE A 354 -5.82 28.39 -9.03
CA ILE A 354 -5.38 29.52 -9.85
C ILE A 354 -4.46 29.02 -10.97
N ASN A 355 -4.91 29.22 -12.21
CA ASN A 355 -4.19 28.71 -13.39
C ASN A 355 -3.22 29.75 -13.97
N GLN A 356 -3.60 31.03 -13.89
CA GLN A 356 -2.86 32.09 -14.57
C GLN A 356 -3.16 33.47 -14.00
N PHE A 357 -2.21 34.40 -14.17
CA PHE A 357 -2.48 35.82 -14.10
C PHE A 357 -1.58 36.61 -15.07
N SER A 358 -1.98 37.83 -15.42
CA SER A 358 -1.15 38.78 -16.17
C SER A 358 -0.49 39.77 -15.22
N TRP A 359 0.82 39.93 -15.35
CA TRP A 359 1.64 40.80 -14.52
C TRP A 359 2.36 41.84 -15.35
N TYR A 360 2.38 43.08 -14.86
CA TYR A 360 3.16 44.17 -15.42
C TYR A 360 3.90 44.92 -14.32
N ASP A 361 5.23 44.96 -14.39
CA ASP A 361 6.07 45.77 -13.51
C ASP A 361 6.46 47.09 -14.23
N TRP A 362 6.27 48.24 -13.57
CA TRP A 362 6.55 49.57 -14.12
C TRP A 362 8.05 49.92 -14.20
N GLY A 363 8.92 48.91 -14.35
CA GLY A 363 10.25 49.11 -14.94
C GLY A 363 11.42 49.48 -14.01
N TRP A 364 11.40 49.17 -12.71
CA TRP A 364 12.55 49.50 -11.83
C TRP A 364 13.42 48.35 -11.35
N ILE A 365 12.92 47.12 -11.23
CA ILE A 365 13.69 46.05 -10.56
C ILE A 365 14.07 44.90 -11.50
N GLY A 366 13.32 44.59 -12.56
CA GLY A 366 13.70 43.59 -13.58
C GLY A 366 14.33 42.35 -12.95
N GLY A 367 13.58 41.67 -12.07
CA GLY A 367 14.11 40.71 -11.13
C GLY A 367 13.17 39.55 -10.85
N THR A 368 13.64 38.58 -10.07
CA THR A 368 12.86 37.40 -9.71
C THR A 368 11.68 37.77 -8.81
N VAL A 369 10.50 37.27 -9.16
CA VAL A 369 9.27 37.34 -8.36
C VAL A 369 8.92 35.92 -7.94
N ASN A 370 8.68 35.74 -6.66
CA ASN A 370 8.22 34.48 -6.09
C ASN A 370 6.69 34.47 -6.13
N VAL A 371 6.12 33.35 -6.55
CA VAL A 371 4.69 33.06 -6.40
C VAL A 371 4.61 31.91 -5.41
N VAL A 372 3.93 32.12 -4.29
CA VAL A 372 3.87 31.15 -3.19
C VAL A 372 2.42 30.88 -2.86
N GLY A 373 2.01 29.62 -2.96
CA GLY A 373 0.65 29.18 -2.61
C GLY A 373 0.60 28.66 -1.18
N TYR A 374 -0.46 29.02 -0.48
CA TYR A 374 -0.73 28.64 0.91
C TYR A 374 -2.05 27.87 1.00
N GLN A 375 -2.15 27.06 2.04
CA GLN A 375 -3.39 26.48 2.54
C GLN A 375 -3.45 26.78 4.04
N ASN A 376 -4.49 27.46 4.50
CA ASN A 376 -4.71 27.77 5.91
C ASN A 376 -3.48 28.40 6.58
N GLY A 377 -2.77 29.25 5.84
CA GLY A 377 -1.54 29.95 6.26
C GLY A 377 -0.25 29.12 6.22
N SER A 378 -0.29 27.85 5.82
CA SER A 378 0.90 27.02 5.60
C SER A 378 1.28 26.99 4.12
N GLN A 379 2.55 27.21 3.80
CA GLN A 379 3.03 27.15 2.42
C GLN A 379 2.94 25.71 1.90
N VAL A 380 2.28 25.51 0.76
CA VAL A 380 2.13 24.20 0.11
C VAL A 380 2.83 24.11 -1.25
N THR A 381 3.04 25.23 -1.92
CA THR A 381 3.70 25.28 -3.24
C THR A 381 4.45 26.59 -3.43
N SER A 382 5.38 26.60 -4.39
CA SER A 382 5.99 27.85 -4.86
C SER A 382 6.56 27.70 -6.26
N THR A 383 6.53 28.78 -7.04
CA THR A 383 7.25 28.93 -8.30
C THR A 383 7.86 30.34 -8.38
N THR A 384 8.59 30.62 -9.45
CA THR A 384 9.15 31.95 -9.70
C THR A 384 8.99 32.34 -11.16
N PHE A 385 8.84 33.63 -11.42
CA PHE A 385 8.99 34.20 -12.75
C PHE A 385 9.92 35.42 -12.69
N THR A 386 10.31 35.94 -13.85
CA THR A 386 11.10 37.17 -13.94
C THR A 386 10.17 38.32 -14.32
N ALA A 387 10.09 39.35 -13.48
CA ALA A 387 9.34 40.56 -13.80
C ALA A 387 9.96 41.27 -15.01
N ASN A 388 9.10 41.80 -15.88
CA ASN A 388 9.49 42.60 -17.03
C ASN A 388 10.06 43.97 -16.59
N SER A 389 11.07 44.48 -17.29
CA SER A 389 11.57 45.86 -17.09
C SER A 389 11.38 46.74 -18.33
N SER A 390 10.71 46.22 -19.35
CA SER A 390 10.30 46.88 -20.60
C SER A 390 8.78 46.72 -20.73
N ASP A 391 8.12 47.52 -21.57
CA ASP A 391 6.65 47.60 -21.80
C ASP A 391 5.93 46.28 -22.22
N ALA A 392 6.43 45.11 -21.85
CA ALA A 392 5.88 43.79 -22.14
C ALA A 392 5.13 43.22 -20.92
N ILE A 393 3.96 42.63 -21.14
CA ILE A 393 3.21 41.90 -20.11
C ILE A 393 3.88 40.55 -19.88
N THR A 394 3.94 40.12 -18.62
CA THR A 394 4.31 38.75 -18.26
C THR A 394 3.05 37.98 -17.92
N THR A 395 2.65 37.06 -18.79
CA THR A 395 1.60 36.08 -18.47
C THR A 395 2.23 34.94 -17.69
N VAL A 396 1.79 34.75 -16.45
CA VAL A 396 2.33 33.73 -15.54
C VAL A 396 1.35 32.58 -15.48
N ALA A 397 1.69 31.45 -16.10
CA ALA A 397 0.96 30.20 -15.93
C ALA A 397 1.47 29.48 -14.67
N LEU A 398 0.55 28.95 -13.88
CA LEU A 398 0.81 28.18 -12.68
C LEU A 398 0.53 26.69 -12.96
N GLY A 399 1.25 25.82 -12.27
CA GLY A 399 1.06 24.37 -12.38
C GLY A 399 0.20 23.83 -11.25
N SER A 400 -0.05 22.52 -11.28
CA SER A 400 -1.03 21.85 -10.41
C SER A 400 -0.79 21.96 -8.89
N GLY A 401 0.41 22.34 -8.47
CA GLY A 401 0.66 22.69 -7.06
C GLY A 401 -0.20 23.85 -6.55
N PHE A 402 -0.80 24.65 -7.44
CA PHE A 402 -1.69 25.77 -7.13
C PHE A 402 -3.18 25.45 -7.30
N ASP A 403 -3.54 24.18 -7.46
CA ASP A 403 -4.94 23.80 -7.70
C ASP A 403 -5.79 23.73 -6.42
N TYR A 404 -5.14 23.76 -5.26
CA TYR A 404 -5.82 23.66 -3.95
C TYR A 404 -5.17 24.64 -2.98
N VAL A 405 -5.40 25.93 -3.18
CA VAL A 405 -4.84 27.00 -2.33
C VAL A 405 -5.95 27.93 -1.86
N ASP A 406 -5.81 28.54 -0.70
CA ASP A 406 -6.72 29.60 -0.22
C ASP A 406 -6.09 31.00 -0.32
N ASP A 407 -4.79 31.06 -0.61
CA ASP A 407 -3.97 32.27 -0.62
C ASP A 407 -2.75 32.07 -1.54
N VAL A 408 -2.50 33.05 -2.42
CA VAL A 408 -1.34 33.12 -3.31
C VAL A 408 -0.65 34.48 -3.16
N ARG A 409 0.60 34.44 -2.70
CA ARG A 409 1.43 35.64 -2.52
C ARG A 409 2.47 35.76 -3.61
N ILE A 410 2.44 36.89 -4.31
CA ILE A 410 3.31 37.20 -5.45
C ILE A 410 4.26 38.32 -5.02
N THR A 411 5.50 37.98 -4.65
CA THR A 411 6.42 38.92 -4.00
C THR A 411 7.75 39.05 -4.74
N TYR A 412 8.29 40.27 -4.83
CA TYR A 412 9.62 40.48 -5.37
C TYR A 412 10.67 39.81 -4.46
N ALA A 413 11.58 39.01 -5.03
CA ALA A 413 12.59 38.28 -4.25
C ALA A 413 13.55 39.23 -3.51
N SER A 414 13.84 40.39 -4.09
CA SER A 414 14.66 41.45 -3.49
C SER A 414 14.07 42.82 -3.75
N GLY A 415 14.07 43.69 -2.74
CA GLY A 415 13.49 45.02 -2.85
C GLY A 415 11.95 45.00 -2.92
N ASN A 416 11.42 46.10 -3.46
CA ASN A 416 10.00 46.40 -3.61
C ASN A 416 9.75 46.95 -5.01
N GLY A 417 8.64 46.62 -5.63
CA GLY A 417 8.33 47.07 -7.00
C GLY A 417 6.96 47.71 -7.15
N TRP A 418 6.60 47.97 -8.40
CA TRP A 418 5.39 48.66 -8.81
C TRP A 418 4.62 47.75 -9.76
N SER A 419 3.96 46.77 -9.16
CA SER A 419 3.26 45.74 -9.90
C SER A 419 1.85 46.14 -10.27
N THR A 420 1.40 45.65 -11.41
CA THR A 420 0.00 45.69 -11.81
C THR A 420 -0.41 44.29 -12.18
N ILE A 421 -1.59 43.87 -11.74
CA ILE A 421 -2.15 42.55 -12.04
C ILE A 421 -3.52 42.66 -12.71
N ASN A 422 -3.82 41.75 -13.63
CA ASN A 422 -5.14 41.58 -14.21
C ASN A 422 -5.27 40.18 -14.83
N ASN A 423 -6.43 39.87 -15.41
CA ASN A 423 -6.70 38.63 -16.13
C ASN A 423 -6.34 37.39 -15.28
N ILE A 424 -6.91 37.31 -14.08
CA ILE A 424 -6.62 36.25 -13.11
C ILE A 424 -7.58 35.09 -13.39
N VAL A 425 -7.05 33.93 -13.75
CA VAL A 425 -7.83 32.75 -14.12
C VAL A 425 -8.00 31.86 -12.88
N ILE A 426 -9.24 31.79 -12.38
CA ILE A 426 -9.65 31.02 -11.22
C ILE A 426 -10.58 29.88 -11.66
N ALA A 427 -10.47 28.73 -10.99
CA ALA A 427 -11.36 27.60 -11.13
C ALA A 427 -11.63 26.99 -9.74
N ASP A 428 -12.57 26.05 -9.67
CA ASP A 428 -12.84 25.31 -8.44
C ASP A 428 -11.60 24.54 -7.97
N ALA A 429 -11.48 24.35 -6.66
CA ALA A 429 -10.31 23.70 -6.08
C ALA A 429 -10.23 22.22 -6.48
N VAL A 430 -9.05 21.76 -6.90
CA VAL A 430 -8.78 20.34 -7.18
C VAL A 430 -7.92 19.76 -6.06
N GLN A 431 -8.53 18.96 -5.19
CA GLN A 431 -7.83 18.38 -4.05
C GLN A 431 -6.67 17.48 -4.52
N PRO A 432 -5.43 17.68 -4.01
CA PRO A 432 -4.30 16.86 -4.42
C PRO A 432 -4.47 15.42 -3.93
N LEU A 433 -4.08 14.48 -4.79
CA LEU A 433 -4.02 13.06 -4.46
C LEU A 433 -3.12 12.85 -3.24
N SER A 434 -3.65 12.20 -2.20
CA SER A 434 -2.89 11.83 -1.01
C SER A 434 -3.40 10.54 -0.36
N ILE A 435 -2.50 9.83 0.30
CA ILE A 435 -2.79 8.68 1.13
C ILE A 435 -3.11 9.19 2.54
N THR A 436 -4.25 8.78 3.08
CA THR A 436 -4.67 9.19 4.43
C THR A 436 -4.32 8.14 5.47
N SER A 437 -4.34 6.85 5.09
CA SER A 437 -3.99 5.75 5.98
C SER A 437 -3.76 4.45 5.22
N ALA A 438 -3.11 3.49 5.87
CA ALA A 438 -3.03 2.12 5.38
C ALA A 438 -3.20 1.10 6.51
N THR A 439 -3.68 -0.10 6.17
CA THR A 439 -3.75 -1.24 7.08
C THR A 439 -3.11 -2.46 6.45
N TYR A 440 -2.33 -3.21 7.24
CA TYR A 440 -1.70 -4.45 6.80
C TYR A 440 -2.13 -5.62 7.67
N ASP A 441 -2.69 -6.66 7.06
CA ASP A 441 -3.03 -7.91 7.74
C ASP A 441 -2.00 -8.99 7.39
N ALA A 442 -1.14 -9.33 8.35
CA ALA A 442 -0.08 -10.32 8.21
C ALA A 442 -0.59 -11.77 8.07
N SER A 443 -1.87 -12.04 8.36
CA SER A 443 -2.45 -13.38 8.16
C SER A 443 -2.98 -13.60 6.74
N THR A 444 -3.32 -12.53 6.03
CA THR A 444 -3.79 -12.57 4.64
C THR A 444 -2.79 -11.96 3.66
N ASN A 445 -1.72 -11.36 4.18
CA ASN A 445 -0.71 -10.60 3.44
C ASN A 445 -1.32 -9.50 2.56
N SER A 446 -2.38 -8.87 3.06
CA SER A 446 -3.15 -7.84 2.36
C SER A 446 -2.81 -6.46 2.93
N LEU A 447 -2.41 -5.55 2.05
CA LEU A 447 -2.18 -4.14 2.33
C LEU A 447 -3.32 -3.33 1.71
N VAL A 448 -4.19 -2.78 2.54
CA VAL A 448 -5.27 -1.88 2.12
C VAL A 448 -4.80 -0.44 2.33
N VAL A 449 -4.88 0.37 1.29
CA VAL A 449 -4.45 1.77 1.31
C VAL A 449 -5.65 2.66 1.04
N THR A 450 -5.85 3.67 1.89
CA THR A 450 -6.95 4.63 1.80
C THR A 450 -6.39 6.03 1.55
N GLY A 451 -7.08 6.83 0.75
CA GLY A 451 -6.65 8.15 0.33
C GLY A 451 -7.79 8.97 -0.28
N VAL A 452 -7.44 10.13 -0.84
CA VAL A 452 -8.36 11.05 -1.50
C VAL A 452 -7.83 11.40 -2.89
N GLY A 453 -8.72 11.73 -3.81
CA GLY A 453 -8.37 12.10 -5.19
C GLY A 453 -7.87 10.95 -6.06
N MET A 454 -8.11 9.68 -5.68
CA MET A 454 -7.68 8.53 -6.45
C MET A 454 -8.46 8.43 -7.76
N THR A 455 -7.74 8.38 -8.88
CA THR A 455 -8.35 8.25 -10.22
C THR A 455 -8.04 6.88 -10.80
N ALA A 456 -9.08 6.19 -11.26
CA ALA A 456 -8.97 4.95 -12.00
C ALA A 456 -8.73 5.23 -13.50
N THR A 457 -8.03 4.31 -14.14
CA THR A 457 -7.78 4.26 -15.58
C THR A 457 -8.65 3.18 -16.20
N GLY A 458 -8.95 3.31 -17.50
CA GLY A 458 -9.60 2.20 -18.21
C GLY A 458 -8.65 1.01 -18.35
N GLY A 459 -9.06 -0.17 -17.91
CA GLY A 459 -8.23 -1.38 -18.01
C GLY A 459 -8.45 -2.36 -16.87
N ALA A 460 -7.45 -3.20 -16.61
CA ALA A 460 -7.38 -4.02 -15.41
C ALA A 460 -5.92 -4.08 -14.95
N THR A 461 -5.72 -3.99 -13.63
CA THR A 461 -4.41 -3.98 -12.94
C THR A 461 -3.48 -2.87 -13.41
N ASN A 462 -3.99 -1.67 -13.65
CA ASN A 462 -3.24 -0.54 -14.20
C ASN A 462 -3.46 0.79 -13.48
N ASP A 463 -4.31 0.85 -12.46
CA ASP A 463 -4.52 2.10 -11.72
C ASP A 463 -3.35 2.47 -10.83
N ILE A 464 -2.82 1.50 -10.08
CA ILE A 464 -1.76 1.71 -9.11
C ILE A 464 -0.48 0.98 -9.51
N ASP A 465 0.60 1.73 -9.72
CA ASP A 465 1.95 1.16 -9.85
C ASP A 465 2.50 0.80 -8.47
N VAL A 466 2.34 -0.47 -8.11
CA VAL A 466 2.74 -0.98 -6.80
C VAL A 466 4.26 -0.89 -6.60
N THR A 467 5.04 -0.85 -7.68
CA THR A 467 6.51 -0.69 -7.60
C THR A 467 6.94 0.71 -7.15
N LYS A 468 6.01 1.66 -7.07
CA LYS A 468 6.22 2.99 -6.49
C LYS A 468 5.94 3.05 -4.99
N LEU A 469 5.43 1.97 -4.40
CA LEU A 469 5.08 1.91 -2.98
C LEU A 469 6.25 1.35 -2.16
N THR A 470 6.72 2.13 -1.20
CA THR A 470 7.83 1.78 -0.30
C THR A 470 7.36 1.77 1.14
N LEU A 471 7.51 0.63 1.82
CA LEU A 471 7.17 0.47 3.23
C LEU A 471 8.38 0.77 4.10
N THR A 472 8.16 1.38 5.26
CA THR A 472 9.16 1.66 6.29
C THR A 472 8.75 1.01 7.61
N GLY A 473 9.70 0.40 8.34
CA GLY A 473 9.40 -0.29 9.59
C GLY A 473 10.61 -0.52 10.49
N GLN A 474 10.79 -1.76 10.97
CA GLN A 474 11.80 -2.15 11.97
C GLN A 474 13.18 -1.51 11.71
N GLY A 475 13.69 -0.77 12.70
CA GLY A 475 15.00 -0.12 12.62
C GLY A 475 15.10 1.03 11.61
N GLY A 476 13.98 1.49 11.03
CA GLY A 476 13.98 2.47 9.95
C GLY A 476 14.35 1.88 8.59
N ALA A 477 14.40 0.55 8.46
CA ALA A 477 14.61 -0.10 7.19
C ALA A 477 13.42 0.18 6.25
N THR A 478 13.68 0.09 4.95
CA THR A 478 12.68 0.33 3.89
C THR A 478 12.65 -0.82 2.90
N TYR A 479 11.48 -1.09 2.33
CA TYR A 479 11.30 -2.08 1.27
C TYR A 479 10.30 -1.58 0.23
N THR A 480 10.73 -1.50 -1.02
CA THR A 480 9.88 -1.15 -2.17
C THR A 480 9.22 -2.42 -2.69
N LEU A 481 7.90 -2.39 -2.86
CA LEU A 481 7.10 -3.54 -3.26
C LEU A 481 7.39 -3.95 -4.71
N THR A 482 7.20 -5.23 -5.00
CA THR A 482 7.38 -5.84 -6.33
C THR A 482 6.13 -6.61 -6.79
N SER A 483 5.07 -6.57 -5.99
CA SER A 483 3.76 -7.13 -6.30
C SER A 483 3.18 -6.47 -7.54
N SER A 484 2.26 -7.18 -8.20
CA SER A 484 1.60 -6.69 -9.40
C SER A 484 0.80 -5.43 -9.11
N ASN A 485 0.68 -4.59 -10.12
CA ASN A 485 -0.20 -3.43 -10.12
C ASN A 485 -1.64 -3.84 -9.83
N VAL A 486 -2.42 -2.91 -9.28
CA VAL A 486 -3.78 -3.18 -8.80
C VAL A 486 -4.74 -2.11 -9.30
N GLU A 487 -6.03 -2.46 -9.25
CA GLU A 487 -7.12 -1.53 -9.46
C GLU A 487 -7.48 -0.81 -8.17
N ILE A 488 -8.11 0.35 -8.33
CA ILE A 488 -8.77 1.05 -7.25
C ILE A 488 -10.08 0.32 -6.92
N ASP A 489 -10.26 -0.06 -5.66
CA ASP A 489 -11.43 -0.78 -5.16
C ASP A 489 -12.66 0.14 -5.03
N SER A 490 -12.43 1.43 -4.75
CA SER A 490 -13.43 2.50 -4.65
C SER A 490 -12.75 3.87 -4.77
N ALA A 491 -13.50 4.97 -4.93
CA ALA A 491 -12.97 6.33 -5.01
C ALA A 491 -11.91 6.75 -3.96
N THR A 492 -11.77 6.00 -2.85
CA THR A 492 -10.83 6.29 -1.76
C THR A 492 -9.89 5.14 -1.40
N GLN A 493 -9.91 4.00 -2.09
CA GLN A 493 -9.21 2.79 -1.61
C GLN A 493 -8.69 1.90 -2.74
N PHE A 494 -7.55 1.25 -2.50
CA PHE A 494 -7.08 0.09 -3.25
C PHE A 494 -6.45 -0.95 -2.31
N THR A 495 -6.34 -2.19 -2.79
CA THR A 495 -5.82 -3.32 -2.02
C THR A 495 -4.70 -4.04 -2.78
N VAL A 496 -3.53 -4.15 -2.14
CA VAL A 496 -2.39 -4.92 -2.64
C VAL A 496 -2.32 -6.26 -1.90
N THR A 497 -2.42 -7.37 -2.64
CA THR A 497 -2.06 -8.69 -2.11
C THR A 497 -0.58 -8.95 -2.38
N LEU A 498 0.22 -9.12 -1.32
CA LEU A 498 1.67 -9.25 -1.48
C LEU A 498 2.04 -10.58 -2.13
N ASN A 499 2.96 -10.54 -3.10
CA ASN A 499 3.60 -11.72 -3.65
C ASN A 499 4.58 -12.36 -2.62
N ALA A 500 5.07 -13.58 -2.89
CA ALA A 500 5.94 -14.30 -1.95
C ALA A 500 7.28 -13.60 -1.64
N ALA A 501 7.82 -12.82 -2.59
CA ALA A 501 9.07 -12.08 -2.38
C ALA A 501 8.83 -10.89 -1.44
N ASP A 502 7.73 -10.16 -1.63
CA ASP A 502 7.33 -9.05 -0.77
C ASP A 502 6.98 -9.53 0.63
N GLN A 503 6.21 -10.61 0.76
CA GLN A 503 5.85 -11.20 2.06
C GLN A 503 7.08 -11.44 2.95
N ILE A 504 8.12 -12.09 2.42
CA ILE A 504 9.33 -12.39 3.18
C ILE A 504 10.00 -11.13 3.74
N ASN A 505 10.04 -10.05 2.96
CA ASN A 505 10.69 -8.81 3.37
C ASN A 505 9.79 -7.92 4.24
N VAL A 506 8.47 -7.99 4.06
CA VAL A 506 7.51 -7.16 4.78
C VAL A 506 7.21 -7.69 6.18
N GLU A 507 7.12 -9.00 6.38
CA GLU A 507 6.73 -9.56 7.70
C GLU A 507 7.75 -9.27 8.81
N GLY A 508 9.06 -9.31 8.50
CA GLY A 508 10.09 -8.88 9.45
C GLY A 508 10.25 -7.35 9.57
N LEU A 509 9.73 -6.60 8.59
CA LEU A 509 9.73 -5.14 8.60
C LEU A 509 8.56 -4.57 9.43
N LEU A 510 7.37 -5.11 9.22
CA LEU A 510 6.10 -4.78 9.88
C LEU A 510 5.82 -5.77 11.03
N ASN A 511 6.82 -5.94 11.89
CA ASN A 511 6.95 -7.07 12.81
C ASN A 511 6.09 -7.03 14.09
N LYS A 512 5.08 -6.16 14.18
CA LYS A 512 4.29 -5.99 15.41
C LYS A 512 2.89 -5.43 15.11
N ASN A 513 1.87 -5.92 15.81
CA ASN A 513 0.54 -5.33 15.74
C ASN A 513 0.54 -3.87 16.22
N GLY A 514 -0.22 -3.02 15.54
CA GLY A 514 -0.31 -1.57 15.78
C GLY A 514 0.46 -0.76 14.74
N SER A 515 0.85 0.47 15.10
CA SER A 515 1.44 1.44 14.17
C SER A 515 2.95 1.62 14.30
N SER A 516 3.62 0.75 15.08
CA SER A 516 5.08 0.82 15.24
C SER A 516 5.68 -0.56 15.42
N SER A 517 6.91 -0.71 14.91
CA SER A 517 7.74 -1.90 15.03
C SER A 517 8.12 -2.21 16.47
N VAL A 518 8.65 -3.40 16.72
CA VAL A 518 9.20 -3.76 18.05
C VAL A 518 10.28 -2.78 18.49
N GLY A 519 11.13 -2.29 17.56
CA GLY A 519 12.14 -1.27 17.82
C GLY A 519 11.60 0.15 18.05
N GLY A 520 10.29 0.37 17.93
CA GLY A 520 9.64 1.66 18.16
C GLY A 520 9.57 2.59 16.93
N THR A 521 10.06 2.17 15.77
CA THR A 521 9.89 2.91 14.52
C THR A 521 8.43 2.84 14.05
N THR A 522 7.81 3.99 13.77
CA THR A 522 6.47 4.08 13.18
C THR A 522 6.44 3.46 11.79
N PHE A 523 5.40 2.67 11.50
CA PHE A 523 5.20 2.11 10.18
C PHE A 523 4.63 3.15 9.22
N ASN A 524 5.18 3.21 8.00
CA ASN A 524 4.78 4.20 7.00
C ASN A 524 4.84 3.61 5.59
N ILE A 525 3.92 4.04 4.73
CA ILE A 525 4.00 3.83 3.27
C ILE A 525 4.40 5.14 2.58
N ALA A 526 5.34 5.08 1.66
CA ALA A 526 5.70 6.19 0.79
C ALA A 526 5.35 5.80 -0.64
N ALA A 527 4.66 6.69 -1.34
CA ALA A 527 4.24 6.50 -2.72
C ALA A 527 5.02 7.50 -3.59
N ALA A 528 5.94 6.98 -4.40
CA ALA A 528 6.80 7.79 -5.26
C ALA A 528 6.01 8.42 -6.41
N ALA A 529 6.68 9.31 -7.18
CA ALA A 529 6.09 9.93 -8.37
C ALA A 529 5.42 8.90 -9.30
N ASP A 530 4.21 9.25 -9.75
CA ASP A 530 3.38 8.48 -10.69
C ASP A 530 2.84 7.16 -10.10
N TRP A 531 2.60 7.08 -8.78
CA TRP A 531 2.09 5.85 -8.17
C TRP A 531 0.63 5.56 -8.54
N ASN A 532 -0.22 6.58 -8.65
CA ASN A 532 -1.52 6.49 -9.31
C ASN A 532 -1.35 6.87 -10.80
N VAL A 533 -1.51 5.92 -11.70
CA VAL A 533 -1.06 6.06 -13.09
C VAL A 533 -1.79 7.16 -13.86
N ALA A 534 -3.05 7.46 -13.50
CA ALA A 534 -3.85 8.49 -14.16
C ALA A 534 -3.31 9.92 -13.94
N ASN A 535 -2.54 10.15 -12.87
CA ASN A 535 -2.19 11.51 -12.42
C ASN A 535 -0.67 11.77 -12.56
N THR A 536 -0.17 12.19 -13.72
CA THR A 536 1.29 12.37 -13.87
C THR A 536 1.87 13.35 -12.83
N GLY A 537 2.96 12.96 -12.18
CA GLY A 537 3.68 13.74 -11.16
C GLY A 537 3.15 13.60 -9.73
N ASN A 538 2.07 12.85 -9.49
CA ASN A 538 1.56 12.64 -8.13
C ASN A 538 2.58 11.91 -7.26
N ALA A 539 2.79 12.36 -6.02
CA ALA A 539 3.67 11.71 -5.06
C ALA A 539 3.20 11.99 -3.63
N ASP A 540 3.32 10.98 -2.77
CA ASP A 540 3.02 11.09 -1.35
C ASP A 540 4.06 10.34 -0.52
N LEU A 541 5.10 11.04 -0.11
CA LEU A 541 6.32 10.42 0.40
C LEU A 541 6.33 10.19 1.92
N THR A 542 5.47 10.86 2.68
CA THR A 542 5.56 10.88 4.16
C THR A 542 4.22 11.13 4.82
N GLY A 543 4.02 10.57 6.02
CA GLY A 543 2.83 10.85 6.84
C GLY A 543 1.74 9.79 6.72
N ASN A 544 1.97 8.76 5.91
CA ASN A 544 0.99 7.74 5.57
C ASN A 544 1.16 6.53 6.49
N GLY A 545 0.64 6.64 7.71
CA GLY A 545 0.79 5.62 8.73
C GLY A 545 0.15 4.28 8.35
N ILE A 546 0.86 3.18 8.63
CA ILE A 546 0.33 1.81 8.47
C ILE A 546 -0.08 1.28 9.84
N THR A 547 -1.29 0.73 9.94
CA THR A 547 -1.72 -0.07 11.10
C THR A 547 -1.66 -1.55 10.77
N VAL A 548 -0.84 -2.30 11.51
CA VAL A 548 -0.59 -3.73 11.31
C VAL A 548 -1.47 -4.56 12.23
N SER A 549 -2.00 -5.68 11.73
CA SER A 549 -2.78 -6.67 12.48
C SER A 549 -2.38 -8.11 12.16
N ASN A 550 -2.72 -9.02 13.07
CA ASN A 550 -2.59 -10.47 12.93
C ASN A 550 -1.15 -10.96 12.66
N VAL A 551 -0.13 -10.28 13.19
CA VAL A 551 1.26 -10.77 13.14
C VAL A 551 1.35 -12.11 13.85
N GLN A 552 1.97 -13.10 13.18
CA GLN A 552 2.08 -14.48 13.65
C GLN A 552 3.51 -14.77 14.13
N ALA A 553 3.64 -15.58 15.18
CA ALA A 553 4.94 -16.07 15.61
C ALA A 553 5.46 -17.17 14.66
N PRO A 554 6.77 -17.23 14.40
CA PRO A 554 7.39 -18.31 13.64
C PRO A 554 7.33 -19.62 14.44
N THR A 555 7.13 -20.73 13.76
CA THR A 555 7.19 -22.08 14.38
C THR A 555 8.00 -23.03 13.52
N ILE A 556 8.58 -24.06 14.14
CA ILE A 556 9.27 -25.16 13.49
C ILE A 556 8.28 -26.31 13.32
N THR A 557 8.22 -26.88 12.12
CA THR A 557 7.32 -27.99 11.81
C THR A 557 8.09 -29.31 11.74
N SER A 558 9.32 -29.29 11.22
CA SER A 558 10.20 -30.46 11.16
C SER A 558 11.65 -30.08 10.90
N SER A 559 12.57 -31.00 11.17
CA SER A 559 13.98 -30.82 10.85
C SER A 559 14.61 -32.13 10.36
N THR A 560 15.60 -32.01 9.48
CA THR A 560 16.47 -33.13 9.08
C THR A 560 17.92 -32.80 9.39
N TYR A 561 18.67 -33.78 9.88
CA TYR A 561 20.07 -33.62 10.24
C TYR A 561 20.91 -34.72 9.59
N ASP A 562 21.87 -34.32 8.77
CA ASP A 562 22.86 -35.22 8.19
C ASP A 562 24.12 -35.22 9.06
N ALA A 563 24.35 -36.30 9.79
CA ALA A 563 25.46 -36.41 10.74
C ALA A 563 26.84 -36.36 10.07
N SER A 564 26.95 -36.72 8.79
CA SER A 564 28.21 -36.74 8.06
C SER A 564 28.63 -35.34 7.60
N THR A 565 27.66 -34.50 7.20
CA THR A 565 27.92 -33.15 6.69
C THR A 565 27.69 -32.04 7.72
N GLY A 566 26.98 -32.33 8.81
CA GLY A 566 26.56 -31.33 9.78
C GLY A 566 25.44 -30.42 9.24
N SER A 567 24.77 -30.82 8.16
CA SER A 567 23.67 -30.04 7.58
C SER A 567 22.39 -30.25 8.38
N LEU A 568 21.85 -29.16 8.93
CA LEU A 568 20.53 -29.10 9.58
C LEU A 568 19.58 -28.31 8.67
N VAL A 569 18.64 -29.01 8.03
CA VAL A 569 17.57 -28.38 7.24
C VAL A 569 16.33 -28.30 8.10
N VAL A 570 15.79 -27.09 8.27
CA VAL A 570 14.61 -26.84 9.11
C VAL A 570 13.47 -26.33 8.24
N THR A 571 12.30 -26.91 8.43
CA THR A 571 11.04 -26.44 7.84
C THR A 571 10.14 -25.90 8.93
N GLY A 572 9.52 -24.75 8.70
CA GLY A 572 8.67 -24.04 9.64
C GLY A 572 7.51 -23.31 8.96
N THR A 573 6.88 -22.42 9.71
CA THR A 573 5.85 -21.49 9.24
C THR A 573 6.16 -20.09 9.73
N ASN A 574 5.67 -19.09 8.98
CA ASN A 574 5.78 -17.66 9.32
C ASN A 574 7.21 -17.22 9.62
N LEU A 575 8.20 -17.82 8.93
CA LEU A 575 9.57 -17.41 9.11
C LEU A 575 9.78 -16.04 8.50
N VAL A 576 10.46 -15.17 9.23
CA VAL A 576 10.63 -13.77 8.85
C VAL A 576 12.08 -13.42 8.59
N LYS A 577 12.27 -12.48 7.68
CA LYS A 577 13.58 -11.95 7.32
C LYS A 577 13.87 -10.65 8.04
N ALA A 578 15.06 -10.52 8.60
CA ALA A 578 15.58 -9.28 9.14
C ALA A 578 16.28 -8.46 8.05
N SER A 579 16.30 -7.13 8.21
CA SER A 579 17.18 -6.30 7.37
C SER A 579 18.64 -6.57 7.74
N GLY A 580 19.47 -6.87 6.74
CA GLY A 580 20.87 -7.23 6.94
C GLY A 580 21.23 -8.53 6.22
N ALA A 581 22.35 -9.13 6.62
CA ALA A 581 22.78 -10.43 6.14
C ALA A 581 23.17 -11.31 7.32
N THR A 582 22.88 -12.60 7.20
CA THR A 582 23.14 -13.66 8.18
C THR A 582 22.58 -13.36 9.56
N ASN A 583 21.36 -12.83 9.63
CA ASN A 583 20.74 -12.39 10.88
C ASN A 583 19.27 -12.81 11.05
N ASP A 584 18.72 -13.59 10.13
CA ASP A 584 17.34 -14.09 10.27
C ASP A 584 17.22 -15.13 11.39
N ILE A 585 18.14 -16.09 11.43
CA ILE A 585 18.13 -17.20 12.39
C ILE A 585 19.34 -17.09 13.33
N THR A 586 19.06 -16.98 14.63
CA THR A 586 20.08 -16.96 15.69
C THR A 586 20.43 -18.39 16.10
N ALA A 587 21.56 -18.91 15.61
CA ALA A 587 21.92 -20.32 15.76
C ALA A 587 22.04 -20.75 17.23
N ASN A 588 22.63 -19.93 18.10
CA ASN A 588 22.83 -20.23 19.52
C ASN A 588 21.53 -20.20 20.35
N LYS A 589 20.37 -19.97 19.73
CA LYS A 589 19.05 -20.16 20.33
C LYS A 589 18.48 -21.54 20.05
N LEU A 590 19.15 -22.36 19.24
CA LEU A 590 18.72 -23.71 18.88
C LEU A 590 19.39 -24.76 19.79
N THR A 591 18.57 -25.62 20.38
CA THR A 591 18.98 -26.68 21.31
C THR A 591 18.49 -28.03 20.82
N PHE A 592 19.43 -28.96 20.63
CA PHE A 592 19.14 -30.33 20.26
C PHE A 592 18.87 -31.17 21.51
N THR A 593 17.95 -32.12 21.41
CA THR A 593 17.72 -33.18 22.40
C THR A 593 18.00 -34.55 21.77
N GLY A 594 18.81 -35.37 22.44
CA GLY A 594 19.30 -36.66 21.96
C GLY A 594 19.19 -37.80 22.97
N GLU A 595 20.07 -38.79 22.82
CA GLU A 595 20.20 -39.98 23.67
C GLU A 595 20.06 -39.67 25.17
N GLY A 596 19.14 -40.36 25.86
CA GLY A 596 18.93 -40.21 27.30
C GLY A 596 18.34 -38.85 27.73
N GLY A 597 17.84 -38.05 26.78
CA GLY A 597 17.39 -36.69 27.02
C GLY A 597 18.54 -35.69 27.19
N ALA A 598 19.76 -36.05 26.81
CA ALA A 598 20.88 -35.12 26.75
C ALA A 598 20.53 -33.95 25.82
N THR A 599 20.96 -32.74 26.19
CA THR A 599 20.71 -31.53 25.40
C THR A 599 22.02 -30.83 25.04
N TYR A 600 22.04 -30.19 23.87
CA TYR A 600 23.16 -29.38 23.42
C TYR A 600 22.63 -28.14 22.68
N THR A 601 22.89 -26.97 23.25
CA THR A 601 22.64 -25.69 22.59
C THR A 601 23.82 -25.35 21.70
N LEU A 602 23.57 -24.95 20.45
CA LEU A 602 24.62 -24.54 19.52
C LEU A 602 25.44 -23.39 20.10
N THR A 603 26.75 -23.40 19.86
CA THR A 603 27.67 -22.47 20.52
C THR A 603 28.36 -21.54 19.54
N ASP A 604 29.00 -22.09 18.51
CA ASP A 604 29.83 -21.38 17.54
C ASP A 604 29.38 -21.61 16.08
N THR A 605 28.27 -22.32 15.86
CA THR A 605 27.57 -22.32 14.56
C THR A 605 27.09 -20.90 14.22
N SER A 606 27.40 -20.43 13.01
CA SER A 606 27.00 -19.11 12.54
C SER A 606 25.49 -18.98 12.32
N ASN A 607 24.98 -17.76 12.51
CA ASN A 607 23.64 -17.37 12.09
C ASN A 607 23.47 -17.49 10.57
N VAL A 608 22.22 -17.64 10.12
CA VAL A 608 21.89 -17.84 8.70
C VAL A 608 20.68 -17.00 8.30
N GLU A 609 20.53 -16.85 6.98
CA GLU A 609 19.30 -16.31 6.37
C GLU A 609 18.28 -17.43 6.18
N ILE A 610 17.00 -17.07 6.16
CA ILE A 610 15.96 -17.96 5.65
C ILE A 610 16.04 -18.08 4.14
N THR A 611 15.74 -19.26 3.63
CA THR A 611 15.65 -19.54 2.18
C THR A 611 14.25 -19.24 1.62
N SER A 612 13.23 -19.29 2.49
CA SER A 612 11.84 -18.93 2.22
C SER A 612 11.14 -18.63 3.55
N GLY A 613 9.91 -18.14 3.52
CA GLY A 613 9.06 -18.01 4.72
C GLY A 613 8.74 -19.33 5.45
N THR A 614 9.30 -20.46 4.99
CA THR A 614 9.08 -21.80 5.56
C THR A 614 10.35 -22.63 5.71
N ALA A 615 11.54 -22.14 5.31
CA ALA A 615 12.74 -22.97 5.39
C ALA A 615 14.03 -22.19 5.62
N PHE A 616 14.97 -22.80 6.36
CA PHE A 616 16.37 -22.38 6.47
C PHE A 616 17.28 -23.60 6.62
N THR A 617 18.58 -23.41 6.39
CA THR A 617 19.59 -24.46 6.56
C THR A 617 20.77 -23.91 7.37
N LEU A 618 21.20 -24.65 8.39
CA LEU A 618 22.49 -24.43 9.05
C LEU A 618 23.49 -25.51 8.63
N THR A 619 24.74 -25.10 8.44
CA THR A 619 25.88 -26.00 8.47
C THR A 619 26.53 -25.85 9.84
N LEU A 620 26.45 -26.89 10.66
CA LEU A 620 27.01 -26.85 12.01
C LEU A 620 28.52 -26.65 11.97
N SER A 621 29.04 -25.94 12.97
CA SER A 621 30.48 -25.88 13.20
C SER A 621 31.04 -27.28 13.50
N ALA A 622 32.35 -27.47 13.34
CA ALA A 622 32.99 -28.73 13.71
C ALA A 622 32.82 -29.07 15.20
N THR A 623 32.79 -28.05 16.07
CA THR A 623 32.58 -28.22 17.52
C THR A 623 31.18 -28.73 17.81
N ASP A 624 30.17 -28.04 17.28
CA ASP A 624 28.76 -28.36 17.50
C ASP A 624 28.39 -29.70 16.85
N GLN A 625 28.88 -29.97 15.63
CA GLN A 625 28.68 -31.26 14.94
C GLN A 625 29.25 -32.42 15.76
N ALA A 626 30.46 -32.29 16.30
CA ALA A 626 31.09 -33.34 17.09
C ALA A 626 30.30 -33.65 18.38
N ALA A 627 29.77 -32.63 19.05
CA ALA A 627 28.96 -32.82 20.25
C ALA A 627 27.60 -33.45 19.93
N ILE A 628 26.93 -32.97 18.87
CA ILE A 628 25.61 -33.46 18.47
C ILE A 628 25.67 -34.91 17.97
N ASN A 629 26.69 -35.28 17.20
CA ASN A 629 26.85 -36.64 16.70
C ASN A 629 26.99 -37.68 17.82
N GLN A 630 27.45 -37.30 19.02
CA GLN A 630 27.54 -38.22 20.16
C GLN A 630 26.16 -38.63 20.70
N MET A 631 25.14 -37.77 20.55
CA MET A 631 23.81 -37.95 21.13
C MET A 631 22.71 -38.21 20.10
N LEU A 632 22.90 -37.81 18.84
CA LEU A 632 22.06 -38.21 17.69
C LEU A 632 22.65 -39.50 17.08
N ASN A 633 22.73 -40.54 17.90
CA ASN A 633 23.53 -41.75 17.71
C ASN A 633 22.92 -42.81 16.77
N LYS A 634 21.79 -42.52 16.12
CA LYS A 634 21.05 -43.48 15.30
C LYS A 634 20.24 -42.77 14.22
N ASN A 635 20.22 -43.34 13.01
CA ASN A 635 19.37 -42.87 11.92
C ASN A 635 17.88 -43.00 12.28
N GLY A 636 17.07 -42.04 11.81
CA GLY A 636 15.64 -41.95 12.07
C GLY A 636 15.31 -40.87 13.10
N THR A 637 14.19 -41.02 13.79
CA THR A 637 13.62 -40.00 14.68
C THR A 637 13.87 -40.26 16.17
N SER A 638 14.57 -41.35 16.51
CA SER A 638 14.89 -41.69 17.89
C SER A 638 16.25 -42.35 18.06
N SER A 639 16.81 -42.11 19.24
CA SER A 639 18.11 -42.61 19.67
C SER A 639 18.12 -44.12 19.90
N THR A 640 19.30 -44.70 20.11
CA THR A 640 19.47 -46.11 20.50
C THR A 640 18.72 -46.43 21.81
N GLY A 641 18.70 -45.51 22.77
CA GLY A 641 17.91 -45.55 24.00
C GLY A 641 16.42 -45.19 23.83
N ALA A 642 15.91 -45.09 22.60
CA ALA A 642 14.52 -44.75 22.25
C ALA A 642 14.07 -43.34 22.67
N THR A 643 15.00 -42.40 22.87
CA THR A 643 14.65 -40.98 23.07
C THR A 643 14.35 -40.34 21.72
N THR A 644 13.19 -39.68 21.58
CA THR A 644 12.85 -38.94 20.35
C THR A 644 13.76 -37.72 20.21
N TYR A 645 14.32 -37.51 19.02
CA TYR A 645 15.12 -36.34 18.73
C TYR A 645 14.25 -35.11 18.53
N ASN A 646 14.66 -33.97 19.09
CA ASN A 646 13.91 -32.72 19.03
C ASN A 646 14.83 -31.51 18.90
N LEU A 647 14.37 -30.49 18.20
CA LEU A 647 15.02 -29.18 18.08
C LEU A 647 14.20 -28.12 18.83
N ALA A 648 14.64 -27.70 20.01
CA ALA A 648 14.03 -26.59 20.73
C ALA A 648 14.64 -25.27 20.26
N ALA A 649 13.81 -24.27 19.99
CA ALA A 649 14.20 -22.90 19.70
C ALA A 649 13.79 -21.99 20.86
N ALA A 650 14.77 -21.29 21.44
CA ALA A 650 14.52 -20.31 22.50
C ALA A 650 13.96 -19.00 21.93
N ASP A 651 13.48 -18.11 22.80
CA ASP A 651 12.96 -16.80 22.40
C ASP A 651 13.96 -16.01 21.52
N ASP A 652 13.44 -15.18 20.61
CA ASP A 652 14.19 -14.43 19.58
C ASP A 652 15.02 -15.28 18.59
N TRP A 653 14.67 -16.55 18.38
CA TRP A 653 15.42 -17.42 17.47
C TRP A 653 15.32 -17.02 15.99
N ASN A 654 14.16 -16.49 15.56
CA ASN A 654 13.95 -15.99 14.20
C ASN A 654 13.63 -14.48 14.20
N THR A 655 14.67 -13.68 14.47
CA THR A 655 14.63 -12.22 14.66
C THR A 655 13.57 -11.74 15.66
N VAL A 656 13.48 -10.41 15.84
CA VAL A 656 12.55 -9.79 16.78
C VAL A 656 11.21 -9.55 16.09
N ILE A 657 10.17 -10.25 16.56
CA ILE A 657 8.79 -10.17 16.04
C ILE A 657 7.77 -10.30 17.18
N THR A 658 6.55 -9.77 16.98
CA THR A 658 5.40 -9.77 17.90
C THR A 658 5.55 -8.95 19.19
N ASN A 659 6.78 -8.62 19.62
CA ASN A 659 7.08 -8.06 20.94
C ASN A 659 6.62 -9.00 22.09
N GLY A 660 6.62 -10.30 21.83
CA GLY A 660 6.31 -11.37 22.77
C GLY A 660 7.30 -12.54 22.63
N ASP A 661 7.12 -13.56 23.46
CA ASP A 661 7.95 -14.77 23.45
C ASP A 661 7.60 -15.63 22.23
N ILE A 662 8.59 -15.86 21.37
CA ILE A 662 8.47 -16.69 20.15
C ILE A 662 9.16 -18.05 20.29
N SER A 663 9.45 -18.50 21.51
CA SER A 663 10.07 -19.79 21.75
C SER A 663 9.21 -20.96 21.25
N ASP A 664 9.88 -21.94 20.65
CA ASP A 664 9.29 -23.15 20.12
C ASP A 664 10.07 -24.36 20.64
N SER A 665 9.63 -24.89 21.78
CA SER A 665 10.42 -25.84 22.57
C SER A 665 10.12 -27.31 22.30
N THR A 666 8.97 -27.65 21.71
CA THR A 666 8.49 -29.04 21.60
C THR A 666 7.71 -29.28 20.32
N GLY A 667 7.79 -30.50 19.78
CA GLY A 667 7.08 -30.88 18.55
C GLY A 667 7.93 -30.77 17.29
N ASN A 668 9.20 -30.43 17.45
CA ASN A 668 10.14 -30.07 16.38
C ASN A 668 11.05 -31.26 16.08
N GLY A 669 10.44 -32.37 15.70
CA GLY A 669 11.14 -33.64 15.53
C GLY A 669 12.28 -33.55 14.52
N ILE A 670 13.42 -34.15 14.89
CA ILE A 670 14.59 -34.26 14.00
C ILE A 670 14.64 -35.65 13.38
N THR A 671 14.75 -35.73 12.05
CA THR A 671 15.08 -36.97 11.35
C THR A 671 16.57 -37.00 11.03
N VAL A 672 17.29 -37.94 11.62
CA VAL A 672 18.75 -38.08 11.49
C VAL A 672 19.10 -39.05 10.37
N SER A 673 20.12 -38.73 9.58
CA SER A 673 20.69 -39.59 8.54
C SER A 673 22.21 -39.64 8.62
N ASN A 674 22.80 -40.63 7.94
CA ASN A 674 24.25 -40.75 7.74
C ASN A 674 25.07 -40.77 9.04
N VAL A 675 24.51 -41.32 10.13
CA VAL A 675 25.27 -41.61 11.34
C VAL A 675 26.39 -42.60 11.01
N ALA A 676 27.62 -42.23 11.36
CA ALA A 676 28.79 -43.04 11.08
C ALA A 676 28.73 -44.39 11.81
N VAL A 677 29.14 -45.44 11.11
CA VAL A 677 29.42 -46.74 11.72
C VAL A 677 30.72 -46.63 12.52
N PRO A 678 30.72 -47.00 13.81
CA PRO A 678 31.95 -47.03 14.61
C PRO A 678 32.97 -47.98 14.00
N ALA A 679 34.22 -47.54 13.85
CA ALA A 679 35.31 -48.35 13.30
C ALA A 679 36.61 -48.13 14.09
N ILE A 680 37.32 -49.21 14.39
CA ILE A 680 38.63 -49.14 15.07
C ILE A 680 39.73 -48.90 14.04
N THR A 681 40.51 -47.83 14.23
CA THR A 681 41.65 -47.51 13.36
C THR A 681 42.98 -47.98 13.94
N SER A 682 43.15 -47.89 15.26
CA SER A 682 44.37 -48.36 15.92
C SER A 682 44.10 -48.77 17.37
N SER A 683 44.95 -49.64 17.89
CA SER A 683 44.96 -50.00 19.31
C SER A 683 46.40 -50.14 19.81
N THR A 684 46.62 -49.73 21.05
CA THR A 684 47.89 -49.91 21.76
C THR A 684 47.60 -50.57 23.10
N TYR A 685 48.34 -51.64 23.41
CA TYR A 685 48.23 -52.35 24.67
C TYR A 685 49.54 -52.24 25.46
N ASP A 686 49.45 -51.79 26.71
CA ASP A 686 50.55 -51.77 27.65
C ASP A 686 50.43 -52.98 28.60
N ALA A 687 51.28 -53.99 28.39
CA ALA A 687 51.29 -55.21 29.17
C ALA A 687 51.58 -54.99 30.68
N SER A 688 52.25 -53.89 31.04
CA SER A 688 52.61 -53.59 32.43
C SER A 688 51.45 -52.97 33.21
N THR A 689 50.69 -52.08 32.56
CA THR A 689 49.55 -51.38 33.19
C THR A 689 48.20 -52.03 32.90
N GLY A 690 48.12 -52.89 31.88
CA GLY A 690 46.87 -53.48 31.41
C GLY A 690 46.00 -52.49 30.62
N ALA A 691 46.55 -51.34 30.22
CA ALA A 691 45.79 -50.34 29.46
C ALA A 691 45.73 -50.69 27.98
N LEU A 692 44.52 -50.88 27.46
CA LEU A 692 44.21 -50.94 26.04
C LEU A 692 43.64 -49.59 25.60
N VAL A 693 44.45 -48.78 24.94
CA VAL A 693 44.05 -47.52 24.33
C VAL A 693 43.63 -47.79 22.90
N VAL A 694 42.40 -47.43 22.55
CA VAL A 694 41.84 -47.64 21.20
C VAL A 694 41.47 -46.30 20.60
N THR A 695 41.86 -46.11 19.34
CA THR A 695 41.46 -44.96 18.53
C THR A 695 40.69 -45.41 17.31
N GLY A 696 39.71 -44.63 16.88
CA GLY A 696 38.91 -44.92 15.71
C GLY A 696 38.07 -43.74 15.27
N THR A 697 36.97 -44.05 14.58
CA THR A 697 36.02 -43.07 14.07
C THR A 697 34.60 -43.46 14.46
N GLY A 698 33.75 -42.46 14.69
CA GLY A 698 32.32 -42.68 14.87
C GLY A 698 31.97 -43.43 16.15
N PHE A 699 32.77 -43.30 17.21
CA PHE A 699 32.39 -43.85 18.51
C PHE A 699 31.23 -43.04 19.06
N LEU A 700 30.20 -43.70 19.59
CA LEU A 700 28.94 -43.06 19.99
C LEU A 700 28.65 -43.34 21.45
N SER A 701 28.05 -42.36 22.13
CA SER A 701 27.68 -42.48 23.53
C SER A 701 26.30 -43.12 23.73
N LYS A 702 26.12 -43.78 24.86
CA LYS A 702 24.86 -44.30 25.37
C LYS A 702 24.58 -43.69 26.73
N SER A 703 23.33 -43.37 27.02
CA SER A 703 23.00 -42.84 28.35
C SER A 703 23.30 -43.88 29.44
N GLY A 704 24.05 -43.48 30.46
CA GLY A 704 24.48 -44.34 31.55
C GLY A 704 25.92 -44.07 31.92
N ALA A 705 26.49 -44.93 32.78
CA ALA A 705 27.91 -44.91 33.07
C ALA A 705 28.48 -46.29 32.75
N THR A 706 29.70 -46.32 32.24
CA THR A 706 30.45 -47.53 31.90
C THR A 706 29.66 -48.47 30.99
N ASN A 707 29.04 -47.95 29.94
CA ASN A 707 28.21 -48.72 29.04
C ASN A 707 28.40 -48.41 27.56
N ASP A 708 29.21 -47.44 27.17
CA ASP A 708 29.46 -47.15 25.75
C ASP A 708 30.17 -48.31 25.03
N ILE A 709 31.20 -48.86 25.66
CA ILE A 709 32.05 -49.91 25.11
C ILE A 709 31.87 -51.20 25.89
N VAL A 710 31.45 -52.26 25.19
CA VAL A 710 31.21 -53.57 25.77
C VAL A 710 32.51 -54.40 25.74
N ALA A 711 33.21 -54.47 26.87
CA ALA A 711 34.58 -55.00 26.93
C ALA A 711 34.66 -56.48 26.52
N ASN A 712 33.67 -57.31 26.87
CA ASN A 712 33.66 -58.73 26.52
C ASN A 712 33.42 -59.02 25.02
N LYS A 713 33.29 -57.99 24.18
CA LYS A 713 33.24 -58.10 22.72
C LYS A 713 34.61 -58.03 22.06
N PHE A 714 35.68 -57.77 22.81
CA PHE A 714 37.03 -57.64 22.27
C PHE A 714 37.81 -58.97 22.38
N THR A 715 38.46 -59.35 21.29
CA THR A 715 39.30 -60.56 21.18
C THR A 715 40.70 -60.20 20.70
N PHE A 716 41.70 -60.58 21.49
CA PHE A 716 43.12 -60.45 21.12
C PHE A 716 43.60 -61.68 20.37
N THR A 717 44.54 -61.47 19.43
CA THR A 717 45.31 -62.53 18.76
C THR A 717 46.80 -62.32 19.01
N GLY A 718 47.54 -63.37 19.35
CA GLY A 718 48.96 -63.30 19.72
C GLY A 718 49.81 -64.50 19.30
N GLU A 719 50.85 -64.82 20.10
CA GLU A 719 51.83 -65.89 19.84
C GLU A 719 51.15 -67.18 19.32
N GLY A 720 51.70 -67.73 18.23
CA GLY A 720 51.20 -68.97 17.61
C GLY A 720 49.77 -68.88 17.04
N GLY A 721 49.17 -67.69 16.97
CA GLY A 721 47.78 -67.50 16.54
C GLY A 721 46.74 -67.77 17.64
N ALA A 722 47.18 -67.89 18.90
CA ALA A 722 46.28 -68.00 20.04
C ALA A 722 45.37 -66.78 20.13
N THR A 723 44.11 -66.99 20.53
CA THR A 723 43.13 -65.92 20.73
C THR A 723 42.61 -65.89 22.17
N TYR A 724 42.25 -64.70 22.64
CA TYR A 724 41.63 -64.51 23.95
C TYR A 724 40.58 -63.40 23.91
N THR A 725 39.33 -63.74 24.16
CA THR A 725 38.23 -62.79 24.33
C THR A 725 38.17 -62.35 25.78
N LEU A 726 38.06 -61.04 26.02
CA LEU A 726 37.94 -60.49 27.37
C LEU A 726 36.71 -61.08 28.08
N THR A 727 36.84 -61.38 29.37
CA THR A 727 35.82 -62.13 30.11
C THR A 727 35.20 -61.33 31.24
N ASP A 728 36.02 -60.80 32.14
CA ASP A 728 35.60 -60.12 33.36
C ASP A 728 36.06 -58.66 33.44
N THR A 729 36.75 -58.15 32.41
CA THR A 729 36.99 -56.71 32.25
C THR A 729 35.68 -55.93 32.13
N SER A 730 35.54 -54.86 32.91
CA SER A 730 34.35 -54.00 32.91
C SER A 730 34.23 -53.20 31.61
N ASN A 731 33.00 -52.92 31.22
CA ASN A 731 32.67 -51.94 30.18
C ASN A 731 33.21 -50.55 30.55
N VAL A 732 33.40 -49.70 29.55
CA VAL A 732 33.96 -48.36 29.72
C VAL A 732 33.20 -47.32 28.90
N GLU A 733 33.39 -46.06 29.25
CA GLU A 733 32.93 -44.92 28.46
C GLU A 733 33.93 -44.58 27.36
N ILE A 734 33.42 -43.95 26.29
CA ILE A 734 34.30 -43.30 25.32
C ILE A 734 34.85 -42.01 25.90
N THR A 735 36.12 -41.73 25.62
CA THR A 735 36.76 -40.45 26.00
C THR A 735 36.46 -39.35 24.99
N SER A 736 36.19 -39.73 23.74
CA SER A 736 35.73 -38.88 22.64
C SER A 736 35.10 -39.75 21.56
N GLY A 737 34.51 -39.13 20.53
CA GLY A 737 34.02 -39.86 19.33
C GLY A 737 35.11 -40.59 18.53
N THR A 738 36.37 -40.55 18.97
CA THR A 738 37.51 -41.20 18.32
C THR A 738 38.41 -41.99 19.26
N ALA A 739 38.13 -42.04 20.57
CA ALA A 739 39.02 -42.70 21.52
C ALA A 739 38.29 -43.26 22.74
N PHE A 740 38.78 -44.40 23.24
CA PHE A 740 38.44 -44.95 24.55
C PHE A 740 39.64 -45.70 25.14
N THR A 741 39.59 -46.02 26.43
CA THR A 741 40.61 -46.83 27.10
C THR A 741 39.95 -47.89 27.97
N ILE A 742 40.30 -49.15 27.75
CA ILE A 742 39.92 -50.27 28.60
C ILE A 742 41.12 -50.58 29.52
N THR A 743 40.89 -50.58 30.83
CA THR A 743 41.87 -51.15 31.77
C THR A 743 41.47 -52.60 32.05
N LEU A 744 42.30 -53.54 31.61
CA LEU A 744 42.03 -54.96 31.72
C LEU A 744 41.94 -55.40 33.19
N SER A 745 41.07 -56.37 33.48
CA SER A 745 41.06 -57.06 34.76
C SER A 745 42.39 -57.81 34.99
N ALA A 746 42.69 -58.17 36.24
CA ALA A 746 43.85 -58.99 36.54
C ALA A 746 43.81 -60.35 35.82
N THR A 747 42.61 -60.94 35.65
CA THR A 747 42.40 -62.22 34.96
C THR A 747 42.73 -62.09 33.47
N ASP A 748 42.13 -61.10 32.81
CA ASP A 748 42.28 -60.88 31.38
C ASP A 748 43.72 -60.43 31.04
N GLN A 749 44.31 -59.55 31.86
CA GLN A 749 45.71 -59.11 31.71
C GLN A 749 46.69 -60.29 31.81
N ALA A 750 46.51 -61.18 32.80
CA ALA A 750 47.37 -62.35 32.97
C ALA A 750 47.27 -63.34 31.79
N ALA A 751 46.08 -63.51 31.22
CA ALA A 751 45.88 -64.36 30.04
C ALA A 751 46.54 -63.76 28.79
N ILE A 752 46.32 -62.47 28.52
CA ILE A 752 46.85 -61.77 27.36
C ILE A 752 48.39 -61.67 27.41
N ASN A 753 48.97 -61.44 28.58
CA ASN A 753 50.43 -61.36 28.74
C ASN A 753 51.18 -62.67 28.46
N GLN A 754 50.47 -63.82 28.39
CA GLN A 754 51.09 -65.08 27.93
C GLN A 754 51.26 -65.14 26.41
N MET A 755 50.48 -64.37 25.65
CA MET A 755 50.44 -64.41 24.19
C MET A 755 50.96 -63.11 23.54
N ILE A 756 50.95 -61.98 24.24
CA ILE A 756 51.60 -60.72 23.84
C ILE A 756 52.95 -60.60 24.54
N ASN A 757 53.93 -61.38 24.07
CA ASN A 757 55.22 -61.61 24.72
C ASN A 757 56.38 -60.69 24.26
N LYS A 758 56.15 -59.75 23.33
CA LYS A 758 57.21 -58.92 22.75
C LYS A 758 56.69 -57.53 22.40
N ASN A 759 57.51 -56.50 22.60
CA ASN A 759 57.19 -55.14 22.15
C ASN A 759 57.14 -55.06 20.61
N GLY A 760 56.19 -54.28 20.08
CA GLY A 760 55.97 -54.09 18.65
C GLY A 760 54.64 -54.71 18.20
N THR A 761 54.48 -54.92 16.90
CA THR A 761 53.24 -55.43 16.30
C THR A 761 53.24 -56.95 16.08
N SER A 762 54.30 -57.66 16.48
CA SER A 762 54.39 -59.11 16.29
C SER A 762 55.08 -59.80 17.47
N SER A 763 54.59 -60.99 17.74
CA SER A 763 55.08 -61.93 18.74
C SER A 763 56.45 -62.52 18.43
N THR A 764 56.96 -63.32 19.37
CA THR A 764 58.26 -63.99 19.23
C THR A 764 58.22 -65.05 18.12
N SER A 765 57.08 -65.73 17.90
CA SER A 765 56.87 -66.61 16.73
C SER A 765 56.69 -65.87 15.40
N GLY A 766 56.63 -64.54 15.40
CA GLY A 766 56.35 -63.72 14.22
C GLY A 766 54.87 -63.54 13.90
N THR A 767 53.95 -64.00 14.75
CA THR A 767 52.51 -63.75 14.57
C THR A 767 52.19 -62.29 14.90
N THR A 768 51.49 -61.60 14.01
CA THR A 768 51.01 -60.22 14.22
C THR A 768 49.99 -60.17 15.35
N TYR A 769 50.13 -59.19 16.24
CA TYR A 769 49.13 -58.89 17.24
C TYR A 769 47.92 -58.23 16.60
N ASN A 770 46.73 -58.73 16.91
CA ASN A 770 45.49 -58.16 16.38
C ASN A 770 44.46 -57.99 17.50
N LEU A 771 43.61 -56.98 17.35
CA LEU A 771 42.43 -56.75 18.17
C LEU A 771 41.21 -56.83 17.26
N ALA A 772 40.32 -57.77 17.54
CA ALA A 772 39.03 -57.88 16.87
C ALA A 772 37.92 -57.47 17.82
N ALA A 773 36.92 -56.74 17.32
CA ALA A 773 35.71 -56.40 18.06
C ALA A 773 34.51 -57.10 17.41
N ALA A 774 33.70 -57.80 18.21
CA ALA A 774 32.48 -58.46 17.73
C ALA A 774 31.33 -57.44 17.57
N GLU A 775 30.25 -57.84 16.88
CA GLU A 775 29.05 -57.01 16.75
C GLU A 775 28.55 -56.50 18.12
N ASP A 776 27.99 -55.29 18.10
CA ASP A 776 27.49 -54.56 19.27
C ASP A 776 28.58 -54.28 20.35
N TRP A 777 29.85 -54.18 19.96
CA TRP A 777 30.92 -53.73 20.86
C TRP A 777 30.76 -52.27 21.29
N THR A 778 30.08 -51.45 20.48
CA THR A 778 29.62 -50.10 20.82
C THR A 778 28.12 -50.13 21.15
N ALA A 779 27.75 -49.92 22.41
CA ALA A 779 26.35 -50.02 22.82
C ALA A 779 25.50 -48.78 22.46
N GLY A 780 26.16 -47.66 22.14
CA GLY A 780 25.53 -46.41 21.69
C GLY A 780 25.15 -46.42 20.21
N ALA A 781 25.78 -47.28 19.40
CA ALA A 781 25.46 -47.42 17.98
C ALA A 781 24.19 -48.24 17.74
N ALA A 782 23.66 -48.16 16.52
CA ALA A 782 22.54 -48.99 16.10
C ALA A 782 22.91 -50.49 16.14
N ALA A 783 21.99 -51.34 16.60
CA ALA A 783 22.19 -52.78 16.65
C ALA A 783 22.38 -53.40 15.25
N GLY A 784 23.24 -54.41 15.15
CA GLY A 784 23.49 -55.14 13.90
C GLY A 784 24.37 -54.40 12.89
N VAL A 785 25.10 -53.39 13.34
CA VAL A 785 26.17 -52.75 12.55
C VAL A 785 27.42 -53.62 12.67
N THR A 786 27.73 -54.37 11.62
CA THR A 786 28.95 -55.19 11.53
C THR A 786 30.12 -54.30 11.09
N ASP A 787 31.16 -54.21 11.91
CA ASP A 787 32.42 -53.51 11.59
C ASP A 787 33.22 -54.36 10.58
N VAL A 788 33.86 -53.74 9.58
CA VAL A 788 34.62 -54.43 8.50
C VAL A 788 36.12 -54.22 8.70
#